data_AF-A0AAW0DBL4-F1
#
_entry.id   AF-A0AAW0DBL4-F1
#
_cell.length_a   1.000
_cell.length_b   1.000
_cell.length_c   1.000
_cell.angle_alpha   90.00
_cell.angle_beta   90.00
_cell.angle_gamma   90.00
#
_symmetry.space_group_name_H-M   'P 1'
#
loop_
_entity.id
_entity.type
_entity.pdbx_description
1 polymer ?
#
loop_
_entity_poly.entity_id
_entity_poly.type
_entity_poly.pdbx_seq_one_letter_code
_entity_poly.pdbx_strand_id
1 'polypeptide(L)'
;MSPIYSRIFREMILVTRPGKSFIYTLKQTPKRNEILNQYSAEIDRAYGQSDNSNHPGMIEMMGASSPEQWGLEECTNVARMAVHTVLMQPLRDDMDIFQAGCDSVQATQIRMALFQTLRRAMKVSTRQIPHNFVYFNPTIKRLGTYIAQIVHYGHSSVALAMLSGKISEMEKLALQYGREWPAHRHDPSQVEDEILEGDIVLLTGSTGSLGTYVLEALIKDPTVSRIYALNRQDVRGARTLFVRQSARFKDRGMEFVLNSDKLVLLEGDAAVENLGLERGVYEKLRKEVTCIIHAAWNVNFNVSLSSMEPLIAGTRRLADLALSSPHPTPPSFVFVSSVNVFNNWTEGSIAPESFNSRPATAIGSGYAESKWVAEKILVKASEQTTLRPVIVRIGQICGGLDGSWNAAEWFPTLVASGQVLRCLPQAQGYISWIPAHHAANALNDIRKSLMEDAEDFDDMDIDDEIPESPDSGSTLSSSYEFTDSENLSPQSPQIPPSLGRAHSMTIPQGYKPVSTPPLDISSDNTTTFINLVHPRPIRASLMMEHLSKELGLPLVRYSEWLNALESSAANAPPAPSSYSLSNPAISLLHFYRNARGRLNTEVEGEAFGFTAMKTDTAVETVPWLTSMPQVGPKDVDGWVAYWRKIGLLRQT
;
A
#
# COMPACT_ATOMS: atom_id res chain seq x y z
N MET A 1 -2.17 -4.83 45.02
CA MET A 1 -3.52 -4.90 44.40
C MET A 1 -3.36 -5.33 42.96
N SER A 2 -4.08 -6.37 42.50
CA SER A 2 -3.99 -6.82 41.11
C SER A 2 -4.66 -5.81 40.16
N PRO A 3 -4.07 -5.49 39.00
CA PRO A 3 -4.62 -4.54 38.04
C PRO A 3 -6.02 -4.95 37.54
N ILE A 4 -6.90 -3.98 37.32
CA ILE A 4 -8.31 -4.17 36.95
C ILE A 4 -8.48 -5.02 35.67
N TYR A 5 -7.50 -4.99 34.76
CA TYR A 5 -7.49 -5.67 33.45
C TYR A 5 -6.96 -7.12 33.46
N SER A 6 -6.67 -7.70 34.63
CA SER A 6 -6.10 -9.06 34.77
C SER A 6 -6.98 -10.02 35.59
N ARG A 7 -8.29 -9.77 35.62
CA ARG A 7 -9.26 -10.56 36.40
C ARG A 7 -10.11 -11.42 35.48
N ILE A 8 -10.11 -12.74 35.72
CA ILE A 8 -11.17 -13.61 35.23
C ILE A 8 -12.35 -13.41 36.17
N PHE A 9 -13.44 -12.87 35.64
CA PHE A 9 -14.69 -12.69 36.39
C PHE A 9 -15.15 -14.04 36.93
N ARG A 10 -15.52 -14.11 38.21
CA ARG A 10 -15.87 -15.39 38.87
C ARG A 10 -17.05 -16.07 38.17
N GLU A 11 -17.90 -15.24 37.57
CA GLU A 11 -19.08 -15.57 36.77
C GLU A 11 -18.71 -16.25 35.43
N MET A 12 -17.45 -16.11 34.99
CA MET A 12 -16.89 -16.70 33.75
C MET A 12 -16.19 -18.04 33.99
N ILE A 13 -16.18 -18.54 35.22
CA ILE A 13 -15.58 -19.83 35.57
C ILE A 13 -16.69 -20.88 35.59
N LEU A 14 -16.72 -21.72 34.55
CA LEU A 14 -17.65 -22.85 34.45
C LEU A 14 -17.02 -24.12 35.04
N VAL A 15 -17.61 -24.63 36.12
CA VAL A 15 -17.21 -25.90 36.72
C VAL A 15 -18.04 -27.02 36.12
N THR A 16 -17.36 -27.99 35.50
CA THR A 16 -17.98 -29.18 34.90
C THR A 16 -18.62 -30.09 35.96
N ARG A 17 -19.65 -30.85 35.58
CA ARG A 17 -20.27 -31.87 36.43
C ARG A 17 -19.70 -33.26 36.09
N PRO A 18 -19.51 -34.16 37.07
CA PRO A 18 -18.92 -35.49 36.84
C PRO A 18 -19.61 -36.31 35.72
N GLY A 19 -20.93 -36.16 35.56
CA GLY A 19 -21.73 -36.84 34.52
C GLY A 19 -21.60 -36.27 33.10
N LYS A 20 -20.84 -35.19 32.87
CA LYS A 20 -20.63 -34.56 31.56
C LYS A 20 -19.13 -34.35 31.28
N SER A 21 -18.30 -35.32 31.57
CA SER A 21 -16.83 -35.15 31.51
C SER A 21 -16.31 -34.75 30.12
N PHE A 22 -15.19 -34.02 30.09
CA PHE A 22 -14.53 -33.63 28.85
C PHE A 22 -14.10 -34.85 28.04
N ILE A 23 -14.28 -34.77 26.72
CA ILE A 23 -13.94 -35.85 25.81
C ILE A 23 -12.51 -35.63 25.31
N TYR A 24 -11.65 -36.60 25.57
CA TYR A 24 -10.24 -36.53 25.18
C TYR A 24 -9.95 -37.36 23.94
N THR A 25 -8.91 -37.00 23.20
CA THR A 25 -8.33 -37.84 22.15
C THR A 25 -7.57 -39.01 22.77
N LEU A 26 -7.16 -39.99 21.96
CA LEU A 26 -6.25 -41.07 22.38
C LEU A 26 -4.90 -40.55 22.94
N LYS A 27 -4.55 -39.28 22.67
CA LYS A 27 -3.37 -38.59 23.20
C LYS A 27 -3.67 -37.73 24.45
N GLN A 28 -4.81 -37.94 25.11
CA GLN A 28 -5.22 -37.20 26.32
C GLN A 28 -5.33 -35.68 26.13
N THR A 29 -5.56 -35.22 24.89
CA THR A 29 -5.86 -33.80 24.61
C THR A 29 -7.37 -33.58 24.48
N PRO A 30 -7.93 -32.46 24.98
CA PRO A 30 -9.36 -32.19 24.86
C PRO A 30 -9.79 -32.08 23.40
N LYS A 31 -10.84 -32.80 22.98
CA LYS A 31 -11.48 -32.62 21.67
C LYS A 31 -12.29 -31.33 21.68
N ARG A 32 -11.58 -30.20 21.52
CA ARG A 32 -12.07 -28.86 21.81
C ARG A 32 -13.40 -28.52 21.12
N ASN A 33 -13.56 -28.79 19.83
CA ASN A 33 -14.82 -28.47 19.12
C ASN A 33 -16.01 -29.28 19.65
N GLU A 34 -15.78 -30.56 19.97
CA GLU A 34 -16.82 -31.44 20.51
C GLU A 34 -17.23 -31.01 21.92
N ILE A 35 -16.23 -30.71 22.77
CA ILE A 35 -16.46 -30.20 24.13
C ILE A 35 -17.18 -28.85 24.08
N LEU A 36 -16.76 -27.92 23.21
CA LEU A 36 -17.39 -26.61 23.06
C LEU A 36 -18.85 -26.72 22.58
N ASN A 37 -19.14 -27.63 21.64
CA ASN A 37 -20.51 -27.89 21.20
C ASN A 37 -21.35 -28.51 22.33
N GLN A 38 -20.78 -29.48 23.05
CA GLN A 38 -21.45 -30.17 24.15
C GLN A 38 -21.77 -29.21 25.31
N TYR A 39 -20.92 -28.21 25.55
CA TYR A 39 -21.07 -27.19 26.60
C TYR A 39 -21.65 -25.86 26.13
N SER A 40 -22.09 -25.77 24.87
CA SER A 40 -22.57 -24.54 24.24
C SER A 40 -23.62 -23.82 25.11
N ALA A 41 -24.63 -24.53 25.59
CA ALA A 41 -25.69 -23.93 26.42
C ALA A 41 -25.20 -23.39 27.78
N GLU A 42 -24.22 -24.04 28.43
CA GLU A 42 -23.64 -23.56 29.68
C GLU A 42 -22.65 -22.42 29.47
N ILE A 43 -21.90 -22.46 28.36
CA ILE A 43 -21.01 -21.39 27.91
C ILE A 43 -21.84 -20.15 27.59
N ASP A 44 -22.89 -20.28 26.79
CA ASP A 44 -23.82 -19.21 26.45
C ASP A 44 -24.51 -18.64 27.71
N ARG A 45 -24.80 -19.48 28.72
CA ARG A 45 -25.34 -19.03 30.01
C ARG A 45 -24.32 -18.28 30.86
N ALA A 46 -23.05 -18.69 30.89
CA ALA A 46 -22.00 -17.96 31.61
C ALA A 46 -21.69 -16.61 30.96
N TYR A 47 -21.70 -16.54 29.63
CA TYR A 47 -21.65 -15.27 28.90
C TYR A 47 -22.90 -14.42 29.18
N GLY A 48 -24.10 -15.01 29.24
CA GLY A 48 -25.33 -14.31 29.61
C GLY A 48 -25.43 -13.87 31.08
N GLN A 49 -24.69 -14.47 32.01
CA GLN A 49 -24.66 -14.09 33.43
C GLN A 49 -23.56 -13.06 33.76
N SER A 50 -22.44 -13.10 33.05
CA SER A 50 -21.39 -12.06 33.11
C SER A 50 -21.78 -10.76 32.39
N ASP A 51 -22.82 -10.81 31.54
CA ASP A 51 -23.48 -9.63 30.97
C ASP A 51 -24.15 -8.73 32.04
N ASN A 52 -24.36 -9.20 33.28
CA ASN A 52 -25.04 -8.48 34.36
C ASN A 52 -24.11 -7.80 35.41
N SER A 53 -22.77 -7.89 35.28
CA SER A 53 -21.86 -7.31 36.28
C SER A 53 -20.87 -6.29 35.69
N ASN A 54 -21.15 -5.03 35.99
CA ASN A 54 -20.29 -3.83 36.02
C ASN A 54 -19.92 -3.09 34.72
N HIS A 55 -20.86 -3.00 33.79
CA HIS A 55 -21.31 -1.70 33.27
C HIS A 55 -22.73 -1.92 32.75
N PRO A 56 -23.73 -1.08 33.11
CA PRO A 56 -25.01 -1.12 32.41
C PRO A 56 -24.69 -1.04 30.93
N GLY A 57 -25.27 -1.94 30.12
CA GLY A 57 -25.03 -1.91 28.69
C GLY A 57 -25.30 -0.49 28.21
N MET A 58 -24.49 0.08 27.32
CA MET A 58 -24.71 1.45 26.80
C MET A 58 -26.15 1.63 26.27
N ILE A 59 -26.80 0.51 25.91
CA ILE A 59 -28.20 0.35 25.53
C ILE A 59 -29.19 0.57 26.70
N GLU A 60 -28.88 0.12 27.92
CA GLU A 60 -29.71 0.31 29.13
C GLU A 60 -29.70 1.77 29.62
N MET A 61 -28.59 2.50 29.43
CA MET A 61 -28.52 3.93 29.74
C MET A 61 -29.22 4.82 28.70
N MET A 62 -29.41 4.34 27.47
CA MET A 62 -30.06 5.08 26.39
C MET A 62 -31.56 4.80 26.26
N GLY A 63 -32.13 3.87 27.04
CA GLY A 63 -33.56 3.59 27.06
C GLY A 63 -34.15 3.29 25.67
N ALA A 64 -33.42 2.57 24.81
CA ALA A 64 -33.74 2.49 23.39
C ALA A 64 -34.32 1.13 22.94
N SER A 65 -35.37 1.26 22.13
CA SER A 65 -36.19 0.30 21.41
C SER A 65 -35.43 -0.62 20.43
N SER A 66 -36.18 -1.50 19.74
CA SER A 66 -35.63 -2.52 18.84
C SER A 66 -34.62 -1.96 17.82
N PRO A 67 -33.65 -2.77 17.34
CA PRO A 67 -32.63 -2.37 16.37
C PRO A 67 -33.16 -1.72 15.08
N GLU A 68 -34.42 -1.98 14.74
CA GLU A 68 -35.12 -1.43 13.57
C GLU A 68 -35.41 0.07 13.71
N GLN A 69 -35.24 0.65 14.91
CA GLN A 69 -35.51 2.05 15.24
C GLN A 69 -34.26 2.89 15.49
N TRP A 70 -33.05 2.32 15.35
CA TRP A 70 -31.80 3.06 15.57
C TRP A 70 -31.51 3.95 14.36
N GLY A 71 -31.71 5.25 14.50
CA GLY A 71 -31.33 6.24 13.51
C GLY A 71 -29.85 6.62 13.57
N LEU A 72 -29.47 7.55 12.69
CA LEU A 72 -28.11 8.08 12.63
C LEU A 72 -27.69 8.77 13.94
N GLU A 73 -28.63 9.43 14.61
CA GLU A 73 -28.37 10.17 15.85
C GLU A 73 -28.03 9.21 17.00
N GLU A 74 -28.80 8.14 17.18
CA GLU A 74 -28.55 7.10 18.17
C GLU A 74 -27.22 6.40 17.93
N CYS A 75 -26.91 6.08 16.66
CA CYS A 75 -25.64 5.46 16.29
C CYS A 75 -24.44 6.41 16.55
N THR A 76 -24.63 7.71 16.30
CA THR A 76 -23.61 8.73 16.59
C THR A 76 -23.43 8.91 18.10
N ASN A 77 -24.49 8.82 18.89
CA ASN A 77 -24.43 8.86 20.36
C ASN A 77 -23.64 7.66 20.91
N VAL A 78 -23.87 6.45 20.38
CA VAL A 78 -23.09 5.25 20.73
C VAL A 78 -21.62 5.42 20.38
N ALA A 79 -21.31 5.94 19.18
CA ALA A 79 -19.95 6.26 18.79
C ALA A 79 -19.30 7.30 19.71
N ARG A 80 -20.04 8.36 20.07
CA ARG A 80 -19.56 9.42 20.95
C ARG A 80 -19.21 8.88 22.32
N MET A 81 -20.09 8.09 22.91
CA MET A 81 -19.85 7.47 24.21
C MET A 81 -18.64 6.53 24.16
N ALA A 82 -18.50 5.70 23.12
CA ALA A 82 -17.35 4.81 22.99
C ALA A 82 -16.02 5.58 22.89
N VAL A 83 -16.01 6.65 22.09
CA VAL A 83 -14.83 7.51 21.91
C VAL A 83 -14.49 8.27 23.19
N HIS A 84 -15.47 8.92 23.83
CA HIS A 84 -15.26 9.68 25.07
C HIS A 84 -14.85 8.78 26.24
N THR A 85 -15.37 7.54 26.31
CA THR A 85 -14.99 6.57 27.34
C THR A 85 -13.53 6.11 27.18
N VAL A 86 -13.07 5.92 25.95
CA VAL A 86 -11.71 5.43 25.70
C VAL A 86 -10.68 6.55 25.78
N LEU A 87 -11.00 7.73 25.23
CA LEU A 87 -10.09 8.87 25.21
C LEU A 87 -10.14 9.69 26.50
N MET A 88 -11.14 9.47 27.35
CA MET A 88 -11.34 10.17 28.63
C MET A 88 -11.38 11.71 28.49
N GLN A 89 -11.79 12.20 27.33
CA GLN A 89 -11.93 13.61 27.03
C GLN A 89 -13.12 13.85 26.09
N PRO A 90 -13.83 14.99 26.24
CA PRO A 90 -14.88 15.38 25.31
C PRO A 90 -14.28 15.82 23.99
N LEU A 91 -14.84 15.31 22.90
CA LEU A 91 -14.44 15.60 21.52
C LEU A 91 -15.66 15.99 20.69
N ARG A 92 -15.50 16.99 19.81
CA ARG A 92 -16.50 17.34 18.81
C ARG A 92 -16.64 16.22 17.79
N ASP A 93 -17.83 16.07 17.22
CA ASP A 93 -18.14 14.91 16.40
C ASP A 93 -17.39 14.86 15.05
N ASP A 94 -16.94 16.01 14.58
CA ASP A 94 -16.20 16.22 13.34
C ASP A 94 -14.67 16.18 13.51
N MET A 95 -14.16 16.19 14.75
CA MET A 95 -12.73 16.12 15.04
C MET A 95 -12.17 14.73 14.72
N ASP A 96 -10.98 14.71 14.12
CA ASP A 96 -10.22 13.48 13.95
C ASP A 96 -9.68 13.00 15.30
N ILE A 97 -10.08 11.79 15.70
CA ILE A 97 -9.73 11.21 17.00
C ILE A 97 -8.21 10.94 17.11
N PHE A 98 -7.52 10.66 16.02
CA PHE A 98 -6.07 10.42 16.01
C PHE A 98 -5.30 11.73 16.17
N GLN A 99 -5.79 12.82 15.57
CA GLN A 99 -5.26 14.16 15.83
C GLN A 99 -5.50 14.60 17.28
N ALA A 100 -6.57 14.13 17.90
CA ALA A 100 -6.87 14.34 19.31
C ALA A 100 -6.08 13.43 20.27
N GLY A 101 -5.11 12.65 19.78
CA GLY A 101 -4.24 11.81 20.58
C GLY A 101 -4.67 10.35 20.72
N CYS A 102 -5.64 9.87 19.92
CA CYS A 102 -5.99 8.45 19.86
C CYS A 102 -4.83 7.63 19.27
N ASP A 103 -4.37 6.62 20.00
CA ASP A 103 -3.39 5.64 19.52
C ASP A 103 -4.02 4.35 18.98
N SER A 104 -3.20 3.39 18.58
CA SER A 104 -3.64 2.13 17.99
C SER A 104 -4.35 1.18 18.96
N VAL A 105 -4.06 1.29 20.25
CA VAL A 105 -4.73 0.53 21.32
C VAL A 105 -6.08 1.15 21.62
N GLN A 106 -6.14 2.47 21.73
CA GLN A 106 -7.39 3.21 21.91
C GLN A 106 -8.33 3.01 20.71
N ALA A 107 -7.81 3.02 19.48
CA ALA A 107 -8.60 2.67 18.29
C ALA A 107 -9.15 1.24 18.37
N THR A 108 -8.36 0.30 18.90
CA THR A 108 -8.81 -1.08 19.15
C THR A 108 -9.86 -1.16 20.25
N GLN A 109 -9.76 -0.37 21.30
CA GLN A 109 -10.73 -0.32 22.41
C GLN A 109 -12.06 0.30 21.96
N ILE A 110 -12.02 1.41 21.21
CA ILE A 110 -13.20 2.04 20.60
C ILE A 110 -13.93 1.02 19.73
N ARG A 111 -13.19 0.30 18.87
CA ARG A 111 -13.72 -0.79 18.06
C ARG A 111 -14.45 -1.85 18.90
N MET A 112 -13.86 -2.26 20.02
CA MET A 112 -14.44 -3.30 20.89
C MET A 112 -15.71 -2.84 21.60
N ALA A 113 -15.73 -1.60 22.12
CA ALA A 113 -16.92 -1.01 22.72
C ALA A 113 -18.08 -0.92 21.71
N LEU A 114 -17.78 -0.48 20.48
CA LEU A 114 -18.76 -0.43 19.39
C LEU A 114 -19.27 -1.83 19.00
N PHE A 115 -18.38 -2.82 18.96
CA PHE A 115 -18.76 -4.20 18.63
C PHE A 115 -19.61 -4.86 19.71
N GLN A 116 -19.33 -4.61 20.99
CA GLN A 116 -20.13 -5.12 22.09
C GLN A 116 -21.57 -4.59 21.97
N THR A 117 -21.70 -3.31 21.64
CA THR A 117 -22.99 -2.65 21.41
C THR A 117 -23.72 -3.26 20.22
N LEU A 118 -23.05 -3.42 19.07
CA LEU A 118 -23.62 -4.03 17.86
C LEU A 118 -24.04 -5.50 18.05
N ARG A 119 -23.26 -6.31 18.79
CA ARG A 119 -23.59 -7.71 19.08
C ARG A 119 -24.83 -7.85 19.92
N ARG A 120 -24.90 -7.07 21.01
CA ARG A 120 -26.03 -7.09 21.96
C ARG A 120 -27.30 -6.56 21.31
N ALA A 121 -27.20 -5.48 20.53
CA ALA A 121 -28.36 -4.92 19.84
C ALA A 121 -28.90 -5.87 18.75
N MET A 122 -28.04 -6.43 17.89
CA MET A 122 -28.53 -6.91 16.59
C MET A 122 -28.31 -8.39 16.27
N LYS A 123 -27.66 -9.18 17.14
CA LYS A 123 -27.20 -10.55 16.81
C LYS A 123 -26.40 -10.64 15.48
N VAL A 124 -25.83 -9.52 15.01
CA VAL A 124 -25.07 -9.45 13.76
C VAL A 124 -23.70 -10.13 13.95
N SER A 125 -23.30 -10.95 12.99
CA SER A 125 -21.96 -11.55 12.96
C SER A 125 -20.90 -10.48 12.75
N THR A 126 -20.37 -9.93 13.85
CA THR A 126 -19.22 -8.99 13.84
C THR A 126 -17.93 -9.56 13.27
N ARG A 127 -17.89 -10.86 12.88
CA ARG A 127 -16.71 -11.50 12.30
C ARG A 127 -16.31 -10.92 10.94
N GLN A 128 -17.23 -10.25 10.26
CA GLN A 128 -17.00 -9.75 8.90
C GLN A 128 -16.60 -8.26 8.87
N ILE A 129 -16.85 -7.49 9.95
CA ILE A 129 -16.56 -6.05 10.00
C ILE A 129 -15.03 -5.82 9.97
N PRO A 130 -14.50 -4.98 9.05
CA PRO A 130 -13.07 -4.68 8.96
C PRO A 130 -12.48 -4.22 10.28
N HIS A 131 -11.37 -4.83 10.70
CA HIS A 131 -10.73 -4.52 11.98
C HIS A 131 -10.18 -3.09 12.08
N ASN A 132 -9.90 -2.45 10.96
CA ASN A 132 -9.39 -1.08 10.86
C ASN A 132 -10.49 -0.05 10.57
N PHE A 133 -11.78 -0.38 10.70
CA PHE A 133 -12.86 0.56 10.37
C PHE A 133 -12.78 1.88 11.16
N VAL A 134 -12.18 1.88 12.35
CA VAL A 134 -11.95 3.10 13.15
C VAL A 134 -10.94 4.04 12.47
N TYR A 135 -9.91 3.51 11.80
CA TYR A 135 -8.98 4.30 11.00
C TYR A 135 -9.63 4.85 9.72
N PHE A 136 -10.58 4.10 9.14
CA PHE A 136 -11.34 4.57 7.96
C PHE A 136 -12.49 5.52 8.31
N ASN A 137 -12.84 5.60 9.58
CA ASN A 137 -13.89 6.48 10.11
C ASN A 137 -13.33 7.23 11.32
N PRO A 138 -12.35 8.13 11.14
CA PRO A 138 -11.59 8.69 12.25
C PRO A 138 -12.34 9.77 13.04
N THR A 139 -13.63 9.99 12.79
CA THR A 139 -14.44 10.97 13.52
C THR A 139 -15.68 10.29 14.10
N ILE A 140 -16.21 10.82 15.21
CA ILE A 140 -17.42 10.28 15.86
C ILE A 140 -18.59 10.27 14.86
N LYS A 141 -18.72 11.33 14.04
CA LYS A 141 -19.73 11.40 12.98
C LYS A 141 -19.59 10.26 11.97
N ARG A 142 -18.38 9.99 11.47
CA ARG A 142 -18.13 8.90 10.52
C ARG A 142 -18.35 7.53 11.16
N LEU A 143 -17.95 7.33 12.41
CA LEU A 143 -18.23 6.11 13.18
C LEU A 143 -19.73 5.88 13.34
N GLY A 144 -20.47 6.93 13.70
CA GLY A 144 -21.93 6.90 13.82
C GLY A 144 -22.62 6.53 12.51
N THR A 145 -22.22 7.17 11.41
CA THR A 145 -22.70 6.82 10.06
C THR A 145 -22.40 5.37 9.71
N TYR A 146 -21.18 4.91 9.98
CA TYR A 146 -20.76 3.55 9.70
C TYR A 146 -21.60 2.50 10.45
N ILE A 147 -21.85 2.76 11.74
CA ILE A 147 -22.70 1.91 12.59
C ILE A 147 -24.14 1.90 12.06
N ALA A 148 -24.71 3.08 11.78
CA ALA A 148 -26.08 3.20 11.24
C ALA A 148 -26.23 2.43 9.92
N GLN A 149 -25.24 2.48 9.04
CA GLN A 149 -25.24 1.71 7.80
C GLN A 149 -25.24 0.20 8.05
N ILE A 150 -24.46 -0.29 9.02
CA ILE A 150 -24.45 -1.72 9.39
C ILE A 150 -25.81 -2.14 9.95
N VAL A 151 -26.41 -1.27 10.75
CA VAL A 151 -27.73 -1.49 11.38
C VAL A 151 -28.83 -1.61 10.32
N HIS A 152 -28.92 -0.65 9.40
CA HIS A 152 -30.03 -0.60 8.44
C HIS A 152 -29.88 -1.56 7.25
N TYR A 153 -28.65 -1.79 6.79
CA TYR A 153 -28.42 -2.49 5.51
C TYR A 153 -27.68 -3.83 5.66
N GLY A 154 -27.16 -4.15 6.85
CA GLY A 154 -26.38 -5.35 7.10
C GLY A 154 -24.94 -5.28 6.58
N HIS A 155 -24.09 -6.19 7.05
CA HIS A 155 -22.64 -6.10 6.80
C HIS A 155 -22.24 -6.13 5.32
N SER A 156 -22.83 -7.02 4.51
CA SER A 156 -22.42 -7.22 3.12
C SER A 156 -22.68 -6.00 2.23
N SER A 157 -23.80 -5.29 2.46
CA SER A 157 -24.12 -4.07 1.71
C SER A 157 -23.21 -2.91 2.10
N VAL A 158 -22.84 -2.79 3.38
CA VAL A 158 -21.88 -1.79 3.86
C VAL A 158 -20.49 -2.08 3.31
N ALA A 159 -20.06 -3.34 3.27
CA ALA A 159 -18.78 -3.72 2.67
C ALA A 159 -18.74 -3.35 1.18
N LEU A 160 -19.83 -3.58 0.44
CA LEU A 160 -19.96 -3.16 -0.96
C LEU A 160 -19.95 -1.63 -1.10
N ALA A 161 -20.70 -0.90 -0.28
CA ALA A 161 -20.72 0.56 -0.30
C ALA A 161 -19.35 1.17 0.05
N MET A 162 -18.63 0.59 1.01
CA MET A 162 -17.26 0.98 1.35
C MET A 162 -16.28 0.70 0.21
N LEU A 163 -16.40 -0.46 -0.44
CA LEU A 163 -15.60 -0.81 -1.61
C LEU A 163 -15.82 0.21 -2.73
N SER A 164 -17.09 0.50 -3.07
CA SER A 164 -17.45 1.52 -4.06
C SER A 164 -16.94 2.90 -3.67
N GLY A 165 -17.02 3.28 -2.40
CA GLY A 165 -16.49 4.55 -1.89
C GLY A 165 -14.97 4.67 -2.06
N LYS A 166 -14.22 3.60 -1.74
CA LYS A 166 -12.76 3.56 -1.94
C LYS A 166 -12.37 3.62 -3.41
N ILE A 167 -13.07 2.86 -4.27
CA ILE A 167 -12.87 2.91 -5.72
C ILE A 167 -13.08 4.35 -6.23
N SER A 168 -14.19 4.99 -5.81
CA SER A 168 -14.49 6.36 -6.20
C SER A 168 -13.44 7.36 -5.70
N GLU A 169 -12.92 7.21 -4.48
CA GLU A 169 -11.83 8.04 -3.94
C GLU A 169 -10.54 7.89 -4.76
N MET A 170 -10.15 6.65 -5.09
CA MET A 170 -8.98 6.37 -5.93
C MET A 170 -9.12 6.98 -7.32
N GLU A 171 -10.27 6.79 -7.97
CA GLU A 171 -10.54 7.33 -9.30
C GLU A 171 -10.60 8.85 -9.29
N LYS A 172 -11.19 9.46 -8.25
CA LYS A 172 -11.22 10.91 -8.06
C LYS A 172 -9.80 11.48 -7.99
N LEU A 173 -8.91 10.90 -7.17
CA LEU A 173 -7.52 11.35 -7.07
C LEU A 173 -6.77 11.16 -8.40
N ALA A 174 -6.94 10.02 -9.07
CA ALA A 174 -6.33 9.78 -10.38
C ALA A 174 -6.86 10.74 -11.47
N LEU A 175 -8.09 11.23 -11.35
CA LEU A 175 -8.64 12.25 -12.23
C LEU A 175 -8.11 13.65 -11.89
N GLN A 176 -8.07 13.99 -10.60
CA GLN A 176 -7.58 15.27 -10.11
C GLN A 176 -6.13 15.53 -10.51
N TYR A 177 -5.26 14.53 -10.35
CA TYR A 177 -3.82 14.66 -10.62
C TYR A 177 -3.40 14.20 -12.02
N GLY A 178 -4.28 13.59 -12.81
CA GLY A 178 -3.97 13.06 -14.14
C GLY A 178 -4.51 13.90 -15.31
N ARG A 179 -4.49 15.23 -15.20
CA ARG A 179 -5.02 16.18 -16.21
C ARG A 179 -4.18 17.45 -16.28
N GLU A 180 -4.31 18.27 -17.33
CA GLU A 180 -3.65 19.60 -17.41
C GLU A 180 -2.11 19.50 -17.32
N TRP A 181 -1.50 18.72 -18.20
CA TRP A 181 -0.04 18.54 -18.23
C TRP A 181 0.68 19.75 -18.88
N PRO A 182 1.88 20.11 -18.41
CA PRO A 182 2.74 21.05 -19.12
C PRO A 182 3.06 20.52 -20.53
N ALA A 183 2.99 21.40 -21.53
CA ALA A 183 3.47 21.06 -22.86
C ALA A 183 5.00 21.00 -22.83
N HIS A 184 5.56 19.85 -23.18
CA HIS A 184 6.99 19.72 -23.36
C HIS A 184 7.46 20.55 -24.56
N ARG A 185 8.55 21.31 -24.38
CA ARG A 185 9.12 22.17 -25.41
C ARG A 185 10.64 22.13 -25.31
N HIS A 186 11.26 21.53 -26.31
CA HIS A 186 12.71 21.61 -26.50
C HIS A 186 13.13 23.08 -26.65
N ASP A 187 14.09 23.52 -25.86
CA ASP A 187 14.69 24.86 -25.92
C ASP A 187 16.22 24.75 -25.81
N PRO A 188 16.92 24.66 -26.95
CA PRO A 188 18.38 24.54 -26.99
C PRO A 188 19.10 25.69 -26.27
N SER A 189 18.49 26.88 -26.20
CA SER A 189 19.11 28.06 -25.57
C SER A 189 19.23 27.94 -24.04
N GLN A 190 18.52 26.97 -23.45
CA GLN A 190 18.46 26.75 -22.00
C GLN A 190 19.21 25.51 -21.55
N VAL A 191 19.67 24.68 -22.49
CA VAL A 191 20.58 23.56 -22.24
C VAL A 191 21.99 24.14 -22.22
N GLU A 192 22.75 23.91 -21.15
CA GLU A 192 24.13 24.40 -21.06
C GLU A 192 25.04 23.60 -22.03
N ASP A 193 25.93 24.28 -22.77
CA ASP A 193 26.87 23.65 -23.72
C ASP A 193 27.87 22.70 -23.03
N GLU A 194 28.11 22.87 -21.71
CA GLU A 194 28.82 21.88 -20.88
C GLU A 194 27.89 20.69 -20.59
N ILE A 195 27.64 19.87 -21.61
CA ILE A 195 27.03 18.55 -21.43
C ILE A 195 28.01 17.75 -20.57
N LEU A 196 27.70 17.55 -19.30
CA LEU A 196 28.38 16.53 -18.51
C LEU A 196 28.16 15.19 -19.22
N GLU A 197 29.23 14.58 -19.72
CA GLU A 197 29.16 13.22 -20.27
C GLU A 197 28.57 12.27 -19.20
N GLY A 198 27.38 11.71 -19.48
CA GLY A 198 26.68 10.75 -18.63
C GLY A 198 25.44 11.30 -17.89
N ASP A 199 24.69 10.38 -17.30
CA ASP A 199 23.36 10.60 -16.73
C ASP A 199 23.38 11.53 -15.50
N ILE A 200 22.42 12.47 -15.46
CA ILE A 200 22.15 13.30 -14.29
C ILE A 200 20.84 12.82 -13.65
N VAL A 201 20.95 12.17 -12.50
CA VAL A 201 19.85 11.44 -11.87
C VAL A 201 19.27 12.20 -10.68
N LEU A 202 17.96 12.48 -10.72
CA LEU A 202 17.19 12.90 -9.56
C LEU A 202 16.64 11.66 -8.84
N LEU A 203 17.25 11.29 -7.70
CA LEU A 203 16.77 10.22 -6.84
C LEU A 203 15.97 10.80 -5.67
N THR A 204 14.69 10.42 -5.56
CA THR A 204 13.90 10.73 -4.37
C THR A 204 13.95 9.58 -3.37
N GLY A 205 14.08 9.90 -2.08
CA GLY A 205 13.96 8.90 -1.01
C GLY A 205 15.22 8.06 -0.77
N SER A 206 16.41 8.62 -1.03
CA SER A 206 17.72 7.97 -0.80
C SER A 206 17.96 7.53 0.64
N THR A 207 17.23 8.10 1.60
CA THR A 207 17.29 7.73 3.03
C THR A 207 16.42 6.52 3.41
N GLY A 208 15.65 5.98 2.47
CA GLY A 208 14.74 4.84 2.65
C GLY A 208 15.40 3.47 2.50
N SER A 209 14.67 2.40 2.86
CA SER A 209 15.12 0.99 2.85
C SER A 209 15.69 0.53 1.51
N LEU A 210 15.11 0.96 0.38
CA LEU A 210 15.67 0.65 -0.94
C LEU A 210 16.58 1.78 -1.44
N GLY A 211 16.16 3.04 -1.28
CA GLY A 211 16.84 4.20 -1.85
C GLY A 211 18.30 4.37 -1.42
N THR A 212 18.72 3.89 -0.25
CA THR A 212 20.14 3.93 0.14
C THR A 212 21.00 3.00 -0.73
N TYR A 213 20.50 1.81 -1.09
CA TYR A 213 21.20 0.90 -2.00
C TYR A 213 21.19 1.45 -3.44
N VAL A 214 20.08 2.07 -3.88
CA VAL A 214 20.01 2.74 -5.19
C VAL A 214 21.03 3.87 -5.26
N LEU A 215 21.16 4.68 -4.21
CA LEU A 215 22.15 5.74 -4.15
C LEU A 215 23.59 5.19 -4.26
N GLU A 216 23.91 4.11 -3.56
CA GLU A 216 25.23 3.48 -3.67
C GLU A 216 25.50 2.97 -5.09
N ALA A 217 24.52 2.29 -5.70
CA ALA A 217 24.63 1.77 -7.07
C ALA A 217 24.89 2.92 -8.06
N LEU A 218 24.13 4.02 -7.97
CA LEU A 218 24.31 5.20 -8.81
C LEU A 218 25.69 5.85 -8.63
N ILE A 219 26.19 5.96 -7.39
CA ILE A 219 27.51 6.56 -7.13
C ILE A 219 28.63 5.73 -7.77
N LYS A 220 28.51 4.39 -7.71
CA LYS A 220 29.49 3.44 -8.25
C LYS A 220 29.40 3.29 -9.77
N ASP A 221 28.33 3.77 -10.39
CA ASP A 221 28.10 3.67 -11.82
C ASP A 221 28.91 4.72 -12.59
N PRO A 222 29.82 4.34 -13.51
CA PRO A 222 30.63 5.31 -14.26
C PRO A 222 29.80 6.14 -15.23
N THR A 223 28.64 5.65 -15.70
CA THR A 223 27.79 6.37 -16.66
C THR A 223 26.95 7.46 -16.01
N VAL A 224 26.96 7.57 -14.66
CA VAL A 224 26.29 8.64 -13.93
C VAL A 224 27.27 9.76 -13.67
N SER A 225 26.96 10.97 -14.12
CA SER A 225 27.79 12.16 -13.93
C SER A 225 27.41 12.91 -12.65
N ARG A 226 26.12 12.98 -12.31
CA ARG A 226 25.61 13.70 -11.14
C ARG A 226 24.35 13.07 -10.56
N ILE A 227 24.19 13.18 -9.25
CA ILE A 227 23.06 12.64 -8.49
C ILE A 227 22.50 13.71 -7.59
N TYR A 228 21.27 14.13 -7.86
CA TYR A 228 20.47 14.96 -6.97
C TYR A 228 19.63 14.06 -6.06
N ALA A 229 20.02 13.94 -4.78
CA ALA A 229 19.32 13.11 -3.80
C ALA A 229 18.32 13.95 -2.98
N LEU A 230 17.07 14.02 -3.46
CA LEU A 230 16.01 14.80 -2.84
C LEU A 230 15.32 14.04 -1.69
N ASN A 231 15.35 14.62 -0.50
CA ASN A 231 14.69 14.07 0.68
C ASN A 231 14.01 15.17 1.51
N ARG A 232 12.93 14.81 2.21
CA ARG A 232 12.28 15.73 3.16
C ARG A 232 13.21 16.10 4.30
N GLN A 233 13.08 17.33 4.79
CA GLN A 233 13.75 17.80 6.00
C GLN A 233 13.45 16.89 7.20
N ASP A 234 14.36 16.84 8.17
CA ASP A 234 14.11 16.13 9.42
C ASP A 234 12.93 16.81 10.15
N VAL A 235 11.88 16.06 10.45
CA VAL A 235 10.65 16.59 11.08
C VAL A 235 10.95 17.26 12.43
N ARG A 236 12.02 16.83 13.10
CA ARG A 236 12.48 17.40 14.38
C ARG A 236 13.50 18.53 14.21
N GLY A 237 13.94 18.81 12.98
CA GLY A 237 14.99 19.78 12.65
C GLY A 237 16.36 19.46 13.26
N ALA A 238 16.56 18.25 13.80
CA ALA A 238 17.70 17.95 14.66
C ALA A 238 18.91 17.40 13.90
N ARG A 239 18.71 16.85 12.69
CA ARG A 239 19.76 16.19 11.91
C ARG A 239 19.73 16.66 10.47
N THR A 240 20.90 17.02 9.94
CA THR A 240 21.08 17.32 8.52
C THR A 240 20.83 16.07 7.66
N LEU A 241 20.50 16.26 6.38
CA LEU A 241 20.36 15.16 5.43
C LEU A 241 21.63 14.29 5.35
N PHE A 242 22.82 14.90 5.34
CA PHE A 242 24.10 14.17 5.33
C PHE A 242 24.23 13.23 6.53
N VAL A 243 23.90 13.69 7.74
CA VAL A 243 23.94 12.85 8.96
C VAL A 243 22.93 11.70 8.87
N ARG A 244 21.71 11.98 8.40
CA ARG A 244 20.68 10.94 8.23
C ARG A 244 21.10 9.89 7.20
N GLN A 245 21.64 10.32 6.06
CA GLN A 245 22.13 9.43 5.01
C GLN A 245 23.33 8.60 5.49
N SER A 246 24.30 9.24 6.16
CA SER A 246 25.48 8.56 6.73
C SER A 246 25.09 7.49 7.74
N ALA A 247 24.10 7.77 8.59
CA ALA A 247 23.57 6.78 9.53
C ALA A 247 22.96 5.57 8.81
N ARG A 248 22.27 5.76 7.67
CA ARG A 248 21.70 4.65 6.88
C ARG A 248 22.76 3.77 6.22
N PHE A 249 23.83 4.36 5.69
CA PHE A 249 24.96 3.60 5.15
C PHE A 249 25.62 2.75 6.24
N LYS A 250 25.89 3.36 7.41
CA LYS A 250 26.48 2.66 8.56
C LYS A 250 25.61 1.53 9.08
N ASP A 251 24.30 1.74 9.20
CA ASP A 251 23.33 0.75 9.69
C ASP A 251 23.29 -0.52 8.84
N ARG A 252 23.67 -0.42 7.56
CA ARG A 252 23.65 -1.51 6.57
C ARG A 252 25.03 -2.08 6.24
N GLY A 253 26.06 -1.65 6.97
CA GLY A 253 27.44 -2.07 6.70
C GLY A 253 27.96 -1.69 5.31
N MET A 254 27.39 -0.65 4.69
CA MET A 254 27.79 -0.20 3.36
C MET A 254 29.06 0.64 3.41
N GLU A 255 29.82 0.64 2.32
CA GLU A 255 31.00 1.47 2.16
C GLU A 255 30.62 2.96 2.18
N PHE A 256 31.45 3.78 2.82
CA PHE A 256 31.18 5.20 2.91
C PHE A 256 31.55 5.92 1.60
N VAL A 257 30.56 6.08 0.72
CA VAL A 257 30.70 6.73 -0.60
C VAL A 257 30.06 8.12 -0.69
N LEU A 258 29.62 8.67 0.44
CA LEU A 258 28.87 9.95 0.49
C LEU A 258 29.73 11.20 0.24
N ASN A 259 31.06 11.05 0.16
CA ASN A 259 31.98 12.12 -0.24
C ASN A 259 32.18 12.20 -1.76
N SER A 260 31.41 11.44 -2.56
CA SER A 260 31.52 11.47 -4.01
C SER A 260 31.18 12.85 -4.57
N ASP A 261 32.01 13.36 -5.48
CA ASP A 261 31.77 14.62 -6.19
C ASP A 261 30.51 14.59 -7.07
N LYS A 262 29.99 13.39 -7.38
CA LYS A 262 28.73 13.20 -8.10
C LYS A 262 27.51 13.58 -7.25
N LEU A 263 27.61 13.57 -5.92
CA LEU A 263 26.45 13.61 -5.03
C LEU A 263 26.10 15.02 -4.57
N VAL A 264 24.86 15.44 -4.84
CA VAL A 264 24.25 16.65 -4.30
C VAL A 264 23.04 16.27 -3.45
N LEU A 265 23.13 16.54 -2.15
CA LEU A 265 22.04 16.30 -1.20
C LEU A 265 21.08 17.49 -1.16
N LEU A 266 19.80 17.26 -1.46
CA LEU A 266 18.77 18.31 -1.47
C LEU A 266 17.69 18.04 -0.42
N GLU A 267 17.37 19.06 0.37
CA GLU A 267 16.23 19.02 1.28
C GLU A 267 15.02 19.75 0.69
N GLY A 268 13.95 19.00 0.42
CA GLY A 268 12.72 19.52 -0.18
C GLY A 268 11.55 18.55 -0.02
N ASP A 269 10.36 19.00 -0.39
CA ASP A 269 9.12 18.22 -0.37
C ASP A 269 8.50 18.16 -1.76
N ALA A 270 8.49 16.96 -2.36
CA ALA A 270 7.91 16.77 -3.69
C ALA A 270 6.42 17.13 -3.75
N ALA A 271 5.71 17.17 -2.62
CA ALA A 271 4.29 17.48 -2.57
C ALA A 271 3.97 18.98 -2.71
N VAL A 272 4.95 19.88 -2.66
CA VAL A 272 4.75 21.33 -2.74
C VAL A 272 5.33 21.92 -4.02
N GLU A 273 4.95 23.15 -4.35
CA GLU A 273 5.45 23.86 -5.53
C GLU A 273 6.99 23.90 -5.56
N ASN A 274 7.57 23.73 -6.75
CA ASN A 274 9.02 23.69 -6.98
C ASN A 274 9.76 22.67 -6.08
N LEU A 275 9.07 21.61 -5.65
CA LEU A 275 9.57 20.58 -4.74
C LEU A 275 10.05 21.13 -3.38
N GLY A 276 9.59 22.32 -2.99
CA GLY A 276 10.03 23.02 -1.78
C GLY A 276 11.47 23.52 -1.85
N LEU A 277 12.04 23.62 -3.06
CA LEU A 277 13.40 24.08 -3.31
C LEU A 277 13.42 25.59 -3.63
N GLU A 278 14.58 26.20 -3.43
CA GLU A 278 14.83 27.54 -3.94
C GLU A 278 14.72 27.55 -5.48
N ARG A 279 14.15 28.62 -6.04
CA ARG A 279 13.93 28.76 -7.49
C ARG A 279 15.19 28.45 -8.31
N GLY A 280 16.36 28.95 -7.92
CA GLY A 280 17.61 28.67 -8.64
C GLY A 280 17.98 27.19 -8.69
N VAL A 281 17.75 26.47 -7.59
CA VAL A 281 18.00 25.01 -7.51
C VAL A 281 16.98 24.25 -8.35
N TYR A 282 15.70 24.63 -8.29
CA TYR A 282 14.65 24.00 -9.10
C TYR A 282 14.89 24.18 -10.60
N GLU A 283 15.23 25.39 -11.04
CA GLU A 283 15.58 25.67 -12.44
C GLU A 283 16.80 24.88 -12.89
N LYS A 284 17.79 24.71 -12.00
CA LYS A 284 18.96 23.87 -12.27
C LYS A 284 18.55 22.40 -12.47
N LEU A 285 17.71 21.84 -11.60
CA LEU A 285 17.17 20.49 -11.78
C LEU A 285 16.43 20.34 -13.11
N ARG A 286 15.58 21.31 -13.46
CA ARG A 286 14.81 21.30 -14.70
C ARG A 286 15.69 21.25 -15.95
N LYS A 287 16.85 21.91 -15.93
CA LYS A 287 17.78 22.00 -17.05
C LYS A 287 18.78 20.86 -17.16
N GLU A 288 19.14 20.23 -16.04
CA GLU A 288 20.21 19.23 -16.01
C GLU A 288 19.71 17.79 -15.93
N VAL A 289 18.59 17.52 -15.25
CA VAL A 289 18.19 16.14 -14.94
C VAL A 289 17.80 15.40 -16.21
N THR A 290 18.41 14.24 -16.47
CA THR A 290 18.10 13.35 -17.59
C THR A 290 17.27 12.13 -17.16
N CYS A 291 17.30 11.77 -15.87
CA CYS A 291 16.49 10.69 -15.32
C CYS A 291 15.96 10.99 -13.91
N ILE A 292 14.70 10.67 -13.66
CA ILE A 292 14.06 10.72 -12.35
C ILE A 292 13.80 9.30 -11.85
N ILE A 293 14.40 8.93 -10.72
CA ILE A 293 14.06 7.71 -9.98
C ILE A 293 13.22 8.09 -8.75
N HIS A 294 11.91 7.86 -8.86
CA HIS A 294 10.95 8.18 -7.82
C HIS A 294 10.73 7.00 -6.86
N ALA A 295 11.55 6.92 -5.80
CA ALA A 295 11.46 5.89 -4.75
C ALA A 295 10.94 6.41 -3.39
N ALA A 296 10.71 7.73 -3.25
CA ALA A 296 10.21 8.32 -2.01
C ALA A 296 8.74 7.95 -1.74
N TRP A 297 8.51 6.90 -0.95
CA TRP A 297 7.18 6.54 -0.45
C TRP A 297 7.23 6.12 1.01
N ASN A 298 6.21 6.50 1.78
CA ASN A 298 6.05 6.00 3.14
C ASN A 298 5.31 4.65 3.11
N VAL A 299 6.00 3.57 3.46
CA VAL A 299 5.38 2.24 3.56
C VAL A 299 4.67 2.13 4.91
N ASN A 300 3.38 2.48 4.94
CA ASN A 300 2.53 2.30 6.11
C ASN A 300 1.17 1.73 5.67
N PHE A 301 0.91 0.49 6.05
CA PHE A 301 -0.32 -0.22 5.68
C PHE A 301 -1.55 0.20 6.49
N ASN A 302 -1.36 0.98 7.56
CA ASN A 302 -2.43 1.36 8.49
C ASN A 302 -3.07 2.72 8.16
N VAL A 303 -2.50 3.50 7.23
CA VAL A 303 -3.03 4.83 6.89
C VAL A 303 -4.07 4.75 5.78
N SER A 304 -4.96 5.75 5.74
CA SER A 304 -5.94 5.94 4.68
C SER A 304 -5.29 6.43 3.38
N LEU A 305 -6.02 6.28 2.26
CA LEU A 305 -5.62 6.86 0.97
C LEU A 305 -5.47 8.38 1.04
N SER A 306 -6.40 9.09 1.68
CA SER A 306 -6.33 10.54 1.88
C SER A 306 -5.02 11.00 2.55
N SER A 307 -4.49 10.22 3.50
CA SER A 307 -3.22 10.55 4.18
C SER A 307 -2.00 10.40 3.25
N MET A 308 -2.15 9.69 2.13
CA MET A 308 -1.12 9.47 1.12
C MET A 308 -1.22 10.45 -0.06
N GLU A 309 -2.24 11.31 -0.10
CA GLU A 309 -2.43 12.30 -1.17
C GLU A 309 -1.18 13.17 -1.44
N PRO A 310 -0.42 13.64 -0.42
CA PRO A 310 0.82 14.37 -0.68
C PRO A 310 1.84 13.59 -1.52
N LEU A 311 1.93 12.26 -1.36
CA LEU A 311 2.84 11.42 -2.15
C LEU A 311 2.36 11.30 -3.61
N ILE A 312 1.05 11.18 -3.81
CA ILE A 312 0.41 11.18 -5.15
C ILE A 312 0.68 12.52 -5.84
N ALA A 313 0.49 13.62 -5.11
CA ALA A 313 0.75 14.97 -5.58
C ALA A 313 2.24 15.19 -5.91
N GLY A 314 3.14 14.50 -5.21
CA GLY A 314 4.57 14.48 -5.49
C GLY A 314 4.92 13.75 -6.79
N THR A 315 4.30 12.60 -7.07
CA THR A 315 4.46 11.91 -8.36
C THR A 315 4.06 12.83 -9.51
N ARG A 316 2.94 13.53 -9.38
CA ARG A 316 2.49 14.49 -10.38
C ARG A 316 3.51 15.62 -10.62
N ARG A 317 4.00 16.26 -9.55
CA ARG A 317 4.95 17.37 -9.68
C ARG A 317 6.30 16.96 -10.25
N LEU A 318 6.76 15.75 -9.98
CA LEU A 318 7.98 15.21 -10.60
C LEU A 318 7.77 14.94 -12.09
N ALA A 319 6.59 14.48 -12.49
CA ALA A 319 6.24 14.34 -13.91
C ALA A 319 6.14 15.71 -14.60
N ASP A 320 5.59 16.73 -13.93
CA ASP A 320 5.59 18.12 -14.42
C ASP A 320 7.02 18.65 -14.59
N LEU A 321 7.92 18.38 -13.63
CA LEU A 321 9.34 18.73 -13.73
C LEU A 321 9.97 18.11 -14.99
N ALA A 322 9.76 16.81 -15.22
CA ALA A 322 10.26 16.13 -16.41
C ALA A 322 9.73 16.77 -17.70
N LEU A 323 8.41 16.99 -17.79
CA LEU A 323 7.79 17.59 -18.97
C LEU A 323 8.26 19.03 -19.21
N SER A 324 8.56 19.78 -18.17
CA SER A 324 9.05 21.16 -18.26
C SER A 324 10.53 21.29 -18.62
N SER A 325 11.24 20.16 -18.76
CA SER A 325 12.64 20.15 -19.19
C SER A 325 12.82 20.76 -20.58
N PRO A 326 13.91 21.51 -20.80
CA PRO A 326 14.24 22.07 -22.11
C PRO A 326 14.95 21.07 -23.03
N HIS A 327 15.22 19.83 -22.62
CA HIS A 327 15.87 18.80 -23.43
C HIS A 327 15.01 18.36 -24.64
N PRO A 328 15.60 17.70 -25.67
CA PRO A 328 14.84 17.21 -26.83
C PRO A 328 13.70 16.27 -26.47
N THR A 329 13.92 15.45 -25.43
CA THR A 329 12.91 14.56 -24.85
C THR A 329 12.79 14.82 -23.34
N PRO A 330 11.62 14.58 -22.73
CA PRO A 330 11.49 14.65 -21.28
C PRO A 330 12.44 13.64 -20.60
N PRO A 331 13.02 13.97 -19.44
CA PRO A 331 13.79 13.05 -18.62
C PRO A 331 13.03 11.75 -18.38
N SER A 332 13.73 10.61 -18.46
CA SER A 332 13.12 9.31 -18.21
C SER A 332 12.58 9.23 -16.78
N PHE A 333 11.42 8.58 -16.61
CA PHE A 333 10.71 8.59 -15.32
C PHE A 333 10.52 7.18 -14.79
N VAL A 334 11.38 6.77 -13.86
CA VAL A 334 11.29 5.46 -13.19
C VAL A 334 10.52 5.60 -11.88
N PHE A 335 9.29 5.09 -11.86
CA PHE A 335 8.47 5.04 -10.65
C PHE A 335 8.61 3.70 -9.93
N VAL A 336 9.07 3.74 -8.68
CA VAL A 336 9.10 2.55 -7.81
C VAL A 336 7.71 2.32 -7.22
N SER A 337 6.94 1.44 -7.83
CA SER A 337 5.64 0.96 -7.36
C SER A 337 5.78 -0.32 -6.50
N SER A 338 4.68 -1.03 -6.26
CA SER A 338 4.63 -2.22 -5.41
C SER A 338 3.68 -3.27 -5.97
N VAL A 339 4.05 -4.54 -5.83
CA VAL A 339 3.17 -5.68 -6.18
C VAL A 339 1.85 -5.69 -5.41
N ASN A 340 1.76 -4.94 -4.29
CA ASN A 340 0.54 -4.82 -3.50
C ASN A 340 -0.63 -4.16 -4.23
N VAL A 341 -0.41 -3.55 -5.41
CA VAL A 341 -1.51 -3.16 -6.31
C VAL A 341 -2.33 -4.37 -6.78
N PHE A 342 -1.82 -5.60 -6.62
CA PHE A 342 -2.46 -6.87 -6.92
C PHE A 342 -2.88 -7.67 -5.67
N ASN A 343 -3.05 -7.00 -4.51
CA ASN A 343 -3.37 -7.66 -3.24
C ASN A 343 -4.65 -8.52 -3.26
N ASN A 344 -5.65 -8.10 -4.05
CA ASN A 344 -6.90 -8.84 -4.27
C ASN A 344 -7.02 -9.28 -5.73
N TRP A 345 -5.93 -9.72 -6.33
CA TRP A 345 -5.95 -10.25 -7.69
C TRP A 345 -6.73 -11.57 -7.75
N THR A 346 -7.66 -11.65 -8.70
CA THR A 346 -8.50 -12.83 -8.91
C THR A 346 -8.54 -13.29 -10.36
N GLU A 347 -7.88 -12.57 -11.28
CA GLU A 347 -7.85 -12.91 -12.70
C GLU A 347 -6.66 -13.84 -12.99
N GLY A 348 -6.79 -15.09 -12.59
CA GLY A 348 -5.74 -16.11 -12.73
C GLY A 348 -4.79 -16.16 -11.54
N SER A 349 -3.78 -17.02 -11.66
CA SER A 349 -2.80 -17.31 -10.60
C SER A 349 -1.58 -16.38 -10.59
N ILE A 350 -1.29 -15.71 -11.71
CA ILE A 350 -0.11 -14.87 -11.92
C ILE A 350 -0.56 -13.49 -12.41
N ALA A 351 -0.11 -12.41 -11.75
CA ALA A 351 -0.40 -11.04 -12.13
C ALA A 351 0.55 -10.55 -13.25
N PRO A 352 0.05 -9.80 -14.24
CA PRO A 352 0.80 -9.44 -15.45
C PRO A 352 1.75 -8.24 -15.26
N GLU A 353 2.63 -8.05 -16.24
CA GLU A 353 3.44 -6.83 -16.45
C GLU A 353 2.71 -5.87 -17.39
N SER A 354 1.50 -5.48 -17.01
CA SER A 354 0.70 -4.50 -17.74
C SER A 354 -0.07 -3.60 -16.79
N PHE A 355 -0.66 -2.52 -17.31
CA PHE A 355 -1.49 -1.66 -16.49
C PHE A 355 -2.71 -2.42 -15.95
N ASN A 356 -2.93 -2.31 -14.64
CA ASN A 356 -4.09 -2.88 -14.00
C ASN A 356 -5.17 -1.80 -13.87
N SER A 357 -6.15 -1.82 -14.77
CA SER A 357 -7.23 -0.83 -14.81
C SER A 357 -8.23 -0.93 -13.65
N ARG A 358 -8.16 -1.98 -12.82
CA ARG A 358 -9.15 -2.30 -11.78
C ARG A 358 -8.67 -1.85 -10.38
N PRO A 359 -9.16 -0.73 -9.82
CA PRO A 359 -8.73 -0.25 -8.51
C PRO A 359 -9.01 -1.22 -7.36
N ALA A 360 -10.05 -2.06 -7.48
CA ALA A 360 -10.46 -3.02 -6.45
C ALA A 360 -9.34 -4.01 -6.04
N THR A 361 -8.41 -4.29 -6.95
CA THR A 361 -7.27 -5.18 -6.72
C THR A 361 -6.27 -4.64 -5.70
N ALA A 362 -6.16 -3.31 -5.56
CA ALA A 362 -5.23 -2.65 -4.63
C ALA A 362 -5.85 -2.36 -3.25
N ILE A 363 -7.17 -2.53 -3.10
CA ILE A 363 -7.91 -2.13 -1.89
C ILE A 363 -7.48 -2.94 -0.67
N GLY A 364 -7.35 -2.27 0.47
CA GLY A 364 -7.07 -2.93 1.75
C GLY A 364 -6.05 -2.17 2.61
N SER A 365 -5.27 -1.30 1.98
CA SER A 365 -4.39 -0.35 2.64
C SER A 365 -4.28 0.93 1.82
N GLY A 366 -4.21 2.09 2.48
CA GLY A 366 -3.99 3.37 1.78
C GLY A 366 -2.68 3.39 1.00
N TYR A 367 -1.67 2.61 1.44
CA TYR A 367 -0.42 2.41 0.71
C TYR A 367 -0.64 1.82 -0.70
N ALA A 368 -1.25 0.63 -0.79
CA ALA A 368 -1.49 -0.02 -2.08
C ALA A 368 -2.44 0.79 -2.97
N GLU A 369 -3.49 1.36 -2.37
CA GLU A 369 -4.44 2.27 -3.03
C GLU A 369 -3.70 3.47 -3.64
N SER A 370 -2.78 4.11 -2.89
CA SER A 370 -2.02 5.27 -3.37
C SER A 370 -1.03 4.93 -4.49
N LYS A 371 -0.40 3.76 -4.45
CA LYS A 371 0.51 3.29 -5.51
C LYS A 371 -0.26 3.07 -6.80
N TRP A 372 -1.42 2.43 -6.74
CA TRP A 372 -2.28 2.26 -7.91
C TRP A 372 -2.72 3.60 -8.51
N VAL A 373 -3.07 4.58 -7.67
CA VAL A 373 -3.43 5.93 -8.14
C VAL A 373 -2.25 6.60 -8.86
N ALA A 374 -1.05 6.49 -8.31
CA ALA A 374 0.16 7.03 -8.94
C ALA A 374 0.49 6.33 -10.27
N GLU A 375 0.36 5.00 -10.36
CA GLU A 375 0.49 4.27 -11.63
C GLU A 375 -0.50 4.81 -12.67
N LYS A 376 -1.78 4.99 -12.30
CA LYS A 376 -2.81 5.51 -13.21
C LYS A 376 -2.54 6.96 -13.67
N ILE A 377 -1.94 7.79 -12.81
CA ILE A 377 -1.55 9.16 -13.16
C ILE A 377 -0.44 9.15 -14.21
N LEU A 378 0.57 8.29 -14.05
CA LEU A 378 1.68 8.18 -14.99
C LEU A 378 1.24 7.59 -16.34
N VAL A 379 0.35 6.59 -16.32
CA VAL A 379 -0.27 6.08 -17.57
C VAL A 379 -1.01 7.20 -18.31
N LYS A 380 -1.80 8.00 -17.61
CA LYS A 380 -2.46 9.16 -18.23
C LYS A 380 -1.48 10.20 -18.74
N ALA A 381 -0.32 10.36 -18.11
CA ALA A 381 0.73 11.24 -18.58
C ALA A 381 1.27 10.75 -19.92
N SER A 382 1.60 9.46 -20.05
CA SER A 382 2.09 8.89 -21.31
C SER A 382 1.05 8.91 -22.43
N GLU A 383 -0.23 8.74 -22.10
CA GLU A 383 -1.34 8.84 -23.06
C GLU A 383 -1.56 10.26 -23.61
N GLN A 384 -1.10 11.30 -22.88
CA GLN A 384 -1.44 12.71 -23.18
C GLN A 384 -0.22 13.58 -23.50
N THR A 385 0.99 13.06 -23.31
CA THR A 385 2.25 13.83 -23.40
C THR A 385 3.37 12.94 -23.93
N THR A 386 4.54 13.52 -24.18
CA THR A 386 5.75 12.78 -24.60
C THR A 386 6.46 12.07 -23.45
N LEU A 387 5.95 12.11 -22.22
CA LEU A 387 6.54 11.39 -21.09
C LEU A 387 6.45 9.88 -21.32
N ARG A 388 7.55 9.16 -21.08
CA ARG A 388 7.64 7.69 -21.14
C ARG A 388 7.98 7.10 -19.76
N PRO A 389 6.98 6.90 -18.87
CA PRO A 389 7.23 6.36 -17.55
C PRO A 389 7.53 4.86 -17.58
N VAL A 390 8.41 4.43 -16.69
CA VAL A 390 8.64 3.02 -16.34
C VAL A 390 8.16 2.78 -14.93
N ILE A 391 7.20 1.89 -14.78
CA ILE A 391 6.61 1.53 -13.49
C ILE A 391 7.20 0.20 -13.02
N VAL A 392 8.05 0.27 -12.00
CA VAL A 392 8.72 -0.90 -11.41
C VAL A 392 8.00 -1.31 -10.14
N ARG A 393 7.18 -2.36 -10.22
CA ARG A 393 6.44 -2.94 -9.09
C ARG A 393 7.34 -3.91 -8.33
N ILE A 394 7.85 -3.46 -7.18
CA ILE A 394 8.77 -4.28 -6.39
C ILE A 394 8.00 -5.20 -5.43
N GLY A 395 8.46 -6.46 -5.35
CA GLY A 395 8.00 -7.47 -4.40
C GLY A 395 8.49 -7.26 -2.97
N GLN A 396 8.47 -8.34 -2.18
CA GLN A 396 9.10 -8.34 -0.87
C GLN A 396 10.61 -8.21 -1.02
N ILE A 397 11.15 -7.12 -0.48
CA ILE A 397 12.59 -6.91 -0.35
C ILE A 397 13.08 -7.64 0.90
N CYS A 398 14.11 -8.47 0.80
CA CYS A 398 14.65 -9.26 1.92
C CYS A 398 16.15 -9.05 2.12
N GLY A 399 16.59 -8.66 3.31
CA GLY A 399 18.02 -8.62 3.61
C GLY A 399 18.85 -7.57 2.84
N GLY A 400 20.00 -7.24 3.43
CA GLY A 400 21.07 -6.44 2.83
C GLY A 400 22.31 -7.29 2.56
N LEU A 401 23.40 -6.65 2.13
CA LEU A 401 24.70 -7.31 1.99
C LEU A 401 25.19 -7.94 3.31
N ASP A 402 24.84 -7.32 4.45
CA ASP A 402 25.17 -7.77 5.81
C ASP A 402 24.01 -8.54 6.48
N GLY A 403 22.98 -8.91 5.72
CA GLY A 403 21.76 -9.51 6.25
C GLY A 403 20.75 -8.50 6.83
N SER A 404 20.97 -7.19 6.70
CA SER A 404 20.06 -6.16 7.24
C SER A 404 18.63 -6.33 6.75
N TRP A 405 17.70 -6.60 7.65
CA TRP A 405 16.27 -6.60 7.34
C TRP A 405 15.50 -5.94 8.47
N ASN A 406 14.72 -4.91 8.12
CA ASN A 406 13.92 -4.10 9.03
C ASN A 406 13.08 -4.93 10.02
N ALA A 407 13.45 -4.87 11.30
CA ALA A 407 12.83 -5.62 12.38
C ALA A 407 11.32 -5.36 12.57
N ALA A 408 10.79 -4.25 12.05
CA ALA A 408 9.37 -3.92 12.13
C ALA A 408 8.52 -4.56 11.02
N GLU A 409 9.13 -5.20 10.03
CA GLU A 409 8.40 -5.86 8.94
C GLU A 409 7.76 -7.19 9.37
N TRP A 410 6.78 -7.64 8.60
CA TRP A 410 5.94 -8.78 8.96
C TRP A 410 6.72 -10.09 9.09
N PHE A 411 7.77 -10.32 8.29
CA PHE A 411 8.52 -11.56 8.35
C PHE A 411 9.51 -11.60 9.53
N PRO A 412 10.37 -10.57 9.75
CA PRO A 412 11.22 -10.50 10.94
C PRO A 412 10.44 -10.61 12.25
N THR A 413 9.29 -9.94 12.34
CA THR A 413 8.43 -10.03 13.54
C THR A 413 7.79 -11.40 13.73
N LEU A 414 7.42 -12.10 12.63
CA LEU A 414 6.97 -13.50 12.67
C LEU A 414 8.05 -14.41 13.23
N VAL A 415 9.29 -14.28 12.75
CA VAL A 415 10.43 -15.08 13.23
C VAL A 415 10.72 -14.79 14.70
N ALA A 416 10.77 -13.51 15.08
CA ALA A 416 11.00 -13.09 16.48
C ALA A 416 9.92 -13.59 17.43
N SER A 417 8.66 -13.63 17.00
CA SER A 417 7.56 -14.20 17.79
C SER A 417 7.81 -15.68 18.14
N GLY A 418 8.55 -16.41 17.30
CA GLY A 418 8.82 -17.83 17.51
C GLY A 418 9.60 -18.11 18.79
N GLN A 419 10.52 -17.22 19.20
CA GLN A 419 11.25 -17.37 20.47
C GLN A 419 10.33 -17.18 21.70
N VAL A 420 9.26 -16.41 21.55
CA VAL A 420 8.26 -16.16 22.60
C VAL A 420 7.24 -17.29 22.65
N LEU A 421 6.73 -17.68 21.48
CA LEU A 421 5.68 -18.69 21.31
C LEU A 421 6.23 -20.13 21.37
N ARG A 422 7.56 -20.30 21.29
CA ARG A 422 8.28 -21.57 21.24
C ARG A 422 7.93 -22.44 20.03
N CYS A 423 7.52 -21.82 18.92
CA CYS A 423 7.26 -22.49 17.64
C CYS A 423 7.30 -21.50 16.47
N LEU A 424 7.55 -22.01 15.27
CA LEU A 424 7.46 -21.26 14.01
C LEU A 424 6.36 -21.85 13.13
N PRO A 425 5.69 -21.04 12.28
CA PRO A 425 4.69 -21.58 11.37
C PRO A 425 5.37 -22.30 10.19
N GLN A 426 4.77 -23.40 9.74
CA GLN A 426 5.04 -23.97 8.43
C GLN A 426 4.58 -23.00 7.34
N ALA A 427 5.31 -22.96 6.24
CA ALA A 427 4.93 -22.23 5.03
C ALA A 427 4.92 -23.19 3.83
N GLN A 428 3.89 -23.07 2.99
CA GLN A 428 3.75 -23.79 1.74
C GLN A 428 3.83 -22.81 0.57
N GLY A 429 4.04 -23.32 -0.64
CA GLY A 429 4.22 -22.51 -1.83
C GLY A 429 5.65 -22.01 -2.02
N TYR A 430 5.79 -20.95 -2.80
CA TYR A 430 7.08 -20.41 -3.24
C TYR A 430 7.31 -18.99 -2.73
N ILE A 431 8.56 -18.60 -2.50
CA ILE A 431 8.93 -17.20 -2.22
C ILE A 431 9.75 -16.63 -3.38
N SER A 432 9.33 -15.48 -3.89
CA SER A 432 10.01 -14.70 -4.94
C SER A 432 10.68 -13.43 -4.37
N TRP A 433 11.16 -13.48 -3.13
CA TRP A 433 11.75 -12.33 -2.46
C TRP A 433 13.08 -11.92 -3.10
N ILE A 434 13.31 -10.61 -3.18
CA ILE A 434 14.49 -10.03 -3.83
C ILE A 434 15.39 -9.32 -2.80
N PRO A 435 16.71 -9.58 -2.78
CA PRO A 435 17.61 -8.84 -1.91
C PRO A 435 17.70 -7.36 -2.24
N ALA A 436 17.85 -6.50 -1.22
CA ALA A 436 17.76 -5.05 -1.40
C ALA A 436 18.81 -4.48 -2.38
N HIS A 437 20.03 -5.02 -2.36
CA HIS A 437 21.10 -4.62 -3.27
C HIS A 437 20.85 -5.10 -4.71
N HIS A 438 20.30 -6.29 -4.91
CA HIS A 438 19.91 -6.76 -6.24
C HIS A 438 18.76 -5.92 -6.82
N ALA A 439 17.74 -5.59 -6.01
CA ALA A 439 16.66 -4.71 -6.44
C ALA A 439 17.18 -3.31 -6.82
N ALA A 440 18.17 -2.79 -6.08
CA ALA A 440 18.78 -1.50 -6.40
C ALA A 440 19.63 -1.54 -7.68
N ASN A 441 20.42 -2.58 -7.89
CA ASN A 441 21.19 -2.76 -9.12
C ASN A 441 20.27 -2.92 -10.33
N ALA A 442 19.17 -3.67 -10.20
CA ALA A 442 18.18 -3.80 -11.26
C ALA A 442 17.53 -2.45 -11.60
N LEU A 443 17.20 -1.61 -10.61
CA LEU A 443 16.72 -0.24 -10.88
C LEU A 443 17.75 0.62 -11.60
N ASN A 444 19.05 0.43 -11.30
CA ASN A 444 20.13 1.12 -11.98
C ASN A 444 20.27 0.67 -13.44
N ASP A 445 20.09 -0.61 -13.73
CA ASP A 445 20.17 -1.14 -15.10
C ASP A 445 18.92 -0.81 -15.93
N ILE A 446 17.73 -0.83 -15.31
CA ILE A 446 16.48 -0.32 -15.92
C ILE A 446 16.65 1.14 -16.32
N ARG A 447 17.41 1.95 -15.57
CA ARG A 447 17.71 3.33 -15.96
C ARG A 447 18.49 3.38 -17.28
N LYS A 448 19.48 2.50 -17.44
CA LYS A 448 20.40 2.47 -18.59
C LYS A 448 19.70 2.03 -19.87
N SER A 449 18.87 0.99 -19.78
CA SER A 449 18.13 0.50 -20.96
C SER A 449 17.26 1.58 -21.60
N LEU A 450 16.79 2.55 -20.81
CA LEU A 450 15.97 3.67 -21.31
C LEU A 450 16.76 4.73 -22.07
N MET A 451 18.09 4.74 -21.93
CA MET A 451 18.96 5.67 -22.64
C MET A 451 19.48 5.06 -23.95
N GLU A 452 19.71 3.74 -23.97
CA GLU A 452 20.08 3.01 -25.20
C GLU A 452 18.96 3.11 -26.26
N ASP A 453 17.69 2.98 -25.86
CA ASP A 453 16.53 3.14 -26.75
C ASP A 453 16.33 4.58 -27.28
N ALA A 454 17.01 5.58 -26.70
CA ALA A 454 16.89 6.98 -27.12
C ALA A 454 17.91 7.36 -28.21
N GLU A 455 19.08 6.72 -28.23
CA GLU A 455 20.13 6.95 -29.25
C GLU A 455 19.72 6.39 -30.63
N ASP A 456 18.93 5.30 -30.68
CA ASP A 456 18.43 4.70 -31.93
C ASP A 456 17.44 5.61 -32.71
N PHE A 457 16.88 6.66 -32.09
CA PHE A 457 16.00 7.62 -32.77
C PHE A 457 16.75 8.76 -33.46
N ASP A 458 18.00 9.05 -33.06
CA ASP A 458 18.81 10.11 -33.65
C ASP A 458 19.53 9.66 -34.94
N ASP A 459 19.60 8.35 -35.21
CA ASP A 459 20.22 7.76 -36.41
C ASP A 459 19.27 7.58 -37.62
N MET A 460 18.02 8.08 -37.54
CA MET A 460 17.17 8.22 -38.73
C MET A 460 17.50 9.53 -39.47
N ASP A 461 18.53 9.48 -40.31
CA ASP A 461 18.84 10.49 -41.32
C ASP A 461 17.57 10.92 -42.07
N ILE A 462 17.14 12.17 -41.87
CA ILE A 462 16.14 12.84 -42.71
C ILE A 462 16.85 13.27 -44.00
N ASP A 463 17.16 12.29 -44.86
CA ASP A 463 17.44 12.52 -46.27
C ASP A 463 16.15 12.30 -47.05
N ASP A 464 15.25 13.29 -47.02
CA ASP A 464 14.20 13.39 -48.03
C ASP A 464 14.28 14.77 -48.70
N GLU A 465 14.71 14.72 -49.95
CA GLU A 465 14.79 15.82 -50.91
C GLU A 465 13.48 16.61 -50.94
N ILE A 466 13.57 17.93 -50.77
CA ILE A 466 12.49 18.87 -51.06
C ILE A 466 12.30 18.89 -52.59
N PRO A 467 11.18 18.42 -53.17
CA PRO A 467 10.94 18.59 -54.59
C PRO A 467 10.42 20.01 -54.84
N GLU A 468 11.12 20.73 -55.73
CA GLU A 468 10.73 22.04 -56.22
C GLU A 468 9.28 22.07 -56.73
N SER A 469 8.57 23.14 -56.36
CA SER A 469 7.23 23.48 -56.86
C SER A 469 7.22 23.76 -58.36
N PRO A 470 6.16 23.38 -59.09
CA PRO A 470 5.76 24.08 -60.29
C PRO A 470 4.45 24.86 -60.09
N ASP A 471 4.49 26.06 -60.66
CA ASP A 471 3.51 27.13 -60.60
C ASP A 471 2.28 26.90 -61.50
N SER A 472 1.21 27.63 -61.16
CA SER A 472 0.07 28.07 -61.98
C SER A 472 -1.11 27.13 -62.29
N GLY A 473 -2.34 27.61 -61.97
CA GLY A 473 -3.48 27.50 -62.89
C GLY A 473 -4.87 27.15 -62.35
N SER A 474 -5.73 28.17 -62.23
CA SER A 474 -7.20 28.17 -62.45
C SER A 474 -8.21 27.79 -61.32
N THR A 475 -8.77 28.86 -60.74
CA THR A 475 -10.21 29.21 -60.56
C THR A 475 -11.34 28.16 -60.67
N LEU A 476 -12.23 28.13 -59.66
CA LEU A 476 -13.71 28.30 -59.68
C LEU A 476 -14.28 28.03 -58.26
N SER A 477 -14.83 29.02 -57.52
CA SER A 477 -16.26 29.43 -57.43
C SER A 477 -17.19 28.35 -56.82
N SER A 478 -18.06 28.53 -55.81
CA SER A 478 -18.58 29.70 -55.07
C SER A 478 -19.27 29.27 -53.75
N SER A 479 -19.37 30.25 -52.83
CA SER A 479 -20.51 30.62 -51.95
C SER A 479 -21.32 29.56 -51.19
N TYR A 480 -21.41 29.74 -49.86
CA TYR A 480 -22.59 29.36 -49.07
C TYR A 480 -23.08 30.54 -48.22
N GLU A 481 -24.36 30.84 -48.37
CA GLU A 481 -25.13 31.89 -47.70
C GLU A 481 -25.58 31.48 -46.28
N PHE A 482 -25.77 32.50 -45.45
CA PHE A 482 -26.42 32.46 -44.13
C PHE A 482 -27.94 32.56 -44.28
N THR A 483 -28.70 31.84 -43.46
CA THR A 483 -30.11 32.15 -43.15
C THR A 483 -30.44 31.96 -41.67
N ASP A 484 -31.30 32.85 -41.21
CA ASP A 484 -31.69 33.17 -39.83
C ASP A 484 -32.83 32.31 -39.23
N SER A 485 -32.93 32.40 -37.89
CA SER A 485 -34.15 32.35 -37.04
C SER A 485 -34.84 30.97 -36.84
N GLU A 486 -35.47 30.61 -35.71
CA GLU A 486 -36.15 31.37 -34.65
C GLU A 486 -36.54 30.46 -33.44
N ASN A 487 -36.63 31.05 -32.24
CA ASN A 487 -37.49 30.81 -31.06
C ASN A 487 -37.95 29.39 -30.57
N LEU A 488 -37.74 29.10 -29.27
CA LEU A 488 -38.79 28.99 -28.22
C LEU A 488 -38.21 28.58 -26.83
N SER A 489 -38.75 29.19 -25.77
CA SER A 489 -38.36 29.04 -24.34
C SER A 489 -39.13 27.89 -23.61
N PRO A 490 -38.96 27.67 -22.28
CA PRO A 490 -38.86 26.32 -21.71
C PRO A 490 -40.12 25.81 -20.98
N GLN A 491 -40.26 24.49 -20.83
CA GLN A 491 -41.19 23.89 -19.88
C GLN A 491 -40.50 22.82 -19.01
N SER A 492 -40.63 23.00 -17.69
CA SER A 492 -40.26 22.07 -16.63
C SER A 492 -41.14 20.81 -16.64
N PRO A 493 -40.63 19.60 -16.37
CA PRO A 493 -41.48 18.43 -16.21
C PRO A 493 -41.88 18.18 -14.74
N GLN A 494 -43.18 17.96 -14.55
CA GLN A 494 -43.83 17.48 -13.32
C GLN A 494 -43.59 15.98 -13.09
N ILE A 495 -43.58 15.60 -11.81
CA ILE A 495 -43.59 14.22 -11.29
C ILE A 495 -45.06 13.71 -11.22
N PRO A 496 -45.34 12.43 -11.56
CA PRO A 496 -46.24 11.61 -10.71
C PRO A 496 -45.84 10.10 -10.69
N PRO A 497 -46.52 9.15 -9.99
CA PRO A 497 -45.90 8.37 -8.91
C PRO A 497 -45.99 6.81 -9.03
N SER A 498 -45.24 6.15 -8.13
CA SER A 498 -45.49 4.83 -7.48
C SER A 498 -45.53 3.48 -8.25
N LEU A 499 -44.68 2.57 -7.74
CA LEU A 499 -44.85 1.12 -7.47
C LEU A 499 -44.99 0.09 -8.62
N GLY A 500 -44.01 -0.82 -8.72
CA GLY A 500 -44.20 -2.12 -9.40
C GLY A 500 -42.92 -2.94 -9.60
N ARG A 501 -42.88 -4.10 -8.96
CA ARG A 501 -41.96 -5.27 -9.03
C ARG A 501 -40.95 -5.40 -10.19
N ALA A 502 -39.77 -5.91 -9.80
CA ALA A 502 -38.65 -6.36 -10.62
C ALA A 502 -39.01 -7.33 -11.76
N HIS A 503 -38.49 -7.07 -12.96
CA HIS A 503 -38.09 -8.06 -13.97
C HIS A 503 -36.89 -7.55 -14.78
N SER A 504 -36.01 -8.49 -15.13
CA SER A 504 -34.80 -8.38 -15.96
C SER A 504 -34.95 -7.48 -17.19
N MET A 505 -34.07 -6.49 -17.38
CA MET A 505 -33.90 -5.81 -18.67
C MET A 505 -32.43 -5.53 -19.00
N THR A 506 -32.10 -5.93 -20.21
CA THR A 506 -30.88 -5.79 -21.01
C THR A 506 -30.49 -4.31 -21.23
N ILE A 507 -29.18 -4.04 -21.29
CA ILE A 507 -28.58 -2.72 -21.52
C ILE A 507 -28.87 -2.23 -22.95
N PRO A 508 -29.37 -1.00 -23.18
CA PRO A 508 -29.43 -0.42 -24.52
C PRO A 508 -28.09 0.21 -24.92
N GLN A 509 -27.57 -0.20 -26.08
CA GLN A 509 -26.46 0.47 -26.76
C GLN A 509 -26.89 1.85 -27.28
N GLY A 510 -26.04 2.87 -27.06
CA GLY A 510 -26.20 4.17 -27.73
C GLY A 510 -25.64 5.36 -26.96
N TYR A 511 -24.31 5.42 -26.77
CA TYR A 511 -23.62 6.66 -26.41
C TYR A 511 -22.45 6.86 -27.37
N LYS A 512 -22.52 7.88 -28.23
CA LYS A 512 -21.41 8.32 -29.10
C LYS A 512 -20.65 9.43 -28.37
N PRO A 513 -19.35 9.28 -28.08
CA PRO A 513 -18.54 10.37 -27.56
C PRO A 513 -18.31 11.43 -28.65
N VAL A 514 -18.32 12.70 -28.24
CA VAL A 514 -17.94 13.84 -29.07
C VAL A 514 -16.44 13.73 -29.38
N SER A 515 -16.09 13.77 -30.67
CA SER A 515 -14.70 13.66 -31.17
C SER A 515 -13.95 14.99 -30.97
N THR A 516 -12.89 14.97 -30.17
CA THR A 516 -11.78 15.93 -30.27
C THR A 516 -10.83 15.53 -31.40
N PRO A 517 -10.19 16.48 -32.10
CA PRO A 517 -9.29 16.16 -33.21
C PRO A 517 -8.09 15.33 -32.73
N PRO A 518 -7.61 14.36 -33.53
CA PRO A 518 -6.53 13.48 -33.12
C PRO A 518 -5.20 14.24 -33.12
N LEU A 519 -4.52 14.24 -31.97
CA LEU A 519 -3.08 14.40 -31.90
C LEU A 519 -2.47 13.16 -32.54
N ASP A 520 -1.52 13.36 -33.45
CA ASP A 520 -0.73 12.30 -34.07
C ASP A 520 0.21 11.72 -33.01
N ILE A 521 -0.29 10.73 -32.26
CA ILE A 521 0.47 9.99 -31.24
C ILE A 521 0.84 8.67 -31.90
N SER A 522 2.12 8.50 -32.22
CA SER A 522 2.66 7.21 -32.68
C SER A 522 2.32 6.12 -31.65
N SER A 523 2.04 4.92 -32.15
CA SER A 523 1.59 3.76 -31.37
C SER A 523 2.58 3.23 -30.31
N ASP A 524 3.75 3.85 -30.16
CA ASP A 524 4.85 3.39 -29.30
C ASP A 524 4.97 4.13 -27.96
N ASN A 525 4.15 5.15 -27.69
CA ASN A 525 4.25 5.94 -26.45
C ASN A 525 3.55 5.28 -25.25
N THR A 526 3.88 4.01 -24.98
CA THR A 526 3.25 3.23 -23.91
C THR A 526 4.08 3.22 -22.63
N THR A 527 3.41 3.24 -21.47
CA THR A 527 4.06 3.06 -20.16
C THR A 527 4.57 1.63 -20.03
N THR A 528 5.86 1.46 -19.69
CA THR A 528 6.46 0.14 -19.43
C THR A 528 6.17 -0.30 -18.00
N PHE A 529 5.75 -1.55 -17.81
CA PHE A 529 5.53 -2.16 -16.50
C PHE A 529 6.53 -3.28 -16.26
N ILE A 530 7.20 -3.24 -15.11
CA ILE A 530 8.19 -4.24 -14.70
C ILE A 530 7.79 -4.76 -13.32
N ASN A 531 7.62 -6.07 -13.19
CA ASN A 531 7.39 -6.71 -11.89
C ASN A 531 8.72 -7.23 -11.35
N LEU A 532 9.36 -6.44 -10.48
CA LEU A 532 10.66 -6.78 -9.92
C LEU A 532 10.51 -7.66 -8.68
N VAL A 533 10.41 -8.97 -8.94
CA VAL A 533 10.51 -10.06 -7.97
C VAL A 533 11.61 -11.03 -8.41
N HIS A 534 11.99 -11.97 -7.55
CA HIS A 534 12.97 -12.99 -7.92
C HIS A 534 12.39 -13.96 -8.97
N PRO A 535 12.94 -14.06 -10.20
CA PRO A 535 12.33 -14.83 -11.29
C PRO A 535 12.44 -16.35 -11.10
N ARG A 536 13.37 -16.80 -10.24
CA ARG A 536 13.52 -18.21 -9.84
C ARG A 536 13.12 -18.41 -8.38
N PRO A 537 11.83 -18.51 -8.04
CA PRO A 537 11.41 -18.56 -6.65
C PRO A 537 11.81 -19.89 -5.97
N ILE A 538 11.91 -19.90 -4.63
CA ILE A 538 12.25 -21.11 -3.86
C ILE A 538 11.08 -21.60 -3.02
N ARG A 539 11.08 -22.88 -2.62
CA ARG A 539 10.04 -23.40 -1.72
C ARG A 539 10.14 -22.74 -0.35
N ALA A 540 9.04 -22.17 0.12
CA ALA A 540 8.98 -21.52 1.43
C ALA A 540 9.30 -22.46 2.60
N SER A 541 9.01 -23.76 2.43
CA SER A 541 9.32 -24.80 3.42
C SER A 541 10.83 -24.89 3.71
N LEU A 542 11.68 -24.77 2.70
CA LEU A 542 13.14 -24.87 2.86
C LEU A 542 13.68 -23.77 3.77
N MET A 543 13.18 -22.55 3.59
CA MET A 543 13.54 -21.41 4.43
C MET A 543 13.04 -21.59 5.87
N MET A 544 11.78 -22.00 6.04
CA MET A 544 11.21 -22.20 7.38
C MET A 544 11.88 -23.37 8.12
N GLU A 545 12.27 -24.44 7.42
CA GLU A 545 13.04 -25.56 7.97
C GLU A 545 14.44 -25.13 8.41
N HIS A 546 15.12 -24.28 7.64
CA HIS A 546 16.42 -23.74 8.02
C HIS A 546 16.31 -22.82 9.26
N LEU A 547 15.34 -21.91 9.28
CA LEU A 547 15.03 -21.09 10.46
C LEU A 547 14.71 -21.93 11.71
N SER A 548 13.95 -23.02 11.54
CA SER A 548 13.62 -23.95 12.61
C SER A 548 14.86 -24.59 13.22
N LYS A 549 15.80 -25.04 12.38
CA LYS A 549 17.08 -25.60 12.82
C LYS A 549 17.95 -24.54 13.51
N GLU A 550 18.13 -23.38 12.88
CA GLU A 550 18.99 -22.30 13.37
C GLU A 550 18.50 -21.70 14.70
N LEU A 551 17.19 -21.69 14.94
CA LEU A 551 16.60 -21.17 16.17
C LEU A 551 16.27 -22.27 17.20
N GLY A 552 16.39 -23.55 16.85
CA GLY A 552 16.00 -24.66 17.70
C GLY A 552 14.50 -24.68 18.05
N LEU A 553 13.64 -24.25 17.11
CA LEU A 553 12.20 -24.11 17.32
C LEU A 553 11.41 -25.10 16.45
N PRO A 554 10.38 -25.78 16.97
CA PRO A 554 9.55 -26.68 16.17
C PRO A 554 8.68 -25.93 15.16
N LEU A 555 8.46 -26.54 13.99
CA LEU A 555 7.49 -26.08 13.01
C LEU A 555 6.09 -26.61 13.34
N VAL A 556 5.09 -25.72 13.34
CA VAL A 556 3.68 -26.04 13.58
C VAL A 556 2.81 -25.53 12.43
N ARG A 557 1.56 -25.97 12.33
CA ARG A 557 0.65 -25.39 11.32
C ARG A 557 0.48 -23.89 11.53
N TYR A 558 0.32 -23.12 10.45
CA TYR A 558 0.11 -21.67 10.54
C TYR A 558 -1.04 -21.29 11.49
N SER A 559 -2.14 -22.06 11.48
CA SER A 559 -3.28 -21.86 12.38
C SER A 559 -2.94 -22.08 13.85
N GLU A 560 -2.07 -23.04 14.16
CA GLU A 560 -1.60 -23.33 15.52
C GLU A 560 -0.69 -22.20 16.03
N TRP A 561 0.24 -21.74 15.19
CA TRP A 561 1.07 -20.56 15.50
C TRP A 561 0.23 -19.29 15.69
N LEU A 562 -0.74 -19.03 14.82
CA LEU A 562 -1.60 -17.85 14.93
C LEU A 562 -2.44 -17.88 16.22
N ASN A 563 -2.99 -19.04 16.60
CA ASN A 563 -3.72 -19.18 17.87
C ASN A 563 -2.81 -18.90 19.09
N ALA A 564 -1.54 -19.34 19.02
CA ALA A 564 -0.56 -19.05 20.07
C ALA A 564 -0.25 -17.55 20.13
N LEU A 565 -0.10 -16.88 18.98
CA LEU A 565 0.09 -15.43 18.90
C LEU A 565 -1.12 -14.67 19.47
N GLU A 566 -2.35 -15.07 19.13
CA GLU A 566 -3.57 -14.47 19.68
C GLU A 566 -3.66 -14.64 21.21
N SER A 567 -3.28 -15.80 21.71
CA SER A 567 -3.22 -16.06 23.15
C SER A 567 -2.14 -15.22 23.83
N SER A 568 -0.98 -15.05 23.20
CA SER A 568 0.08 -14.16 23.67
C SER A 568 -0.38 -12.70 23.71
N ALA A 569 -1.16 -12.24 22.71
CA ALA A 569 -1.71 -10.89 22.67
C ALA A 569 -2.73 -10.65 23.78
N ALA A 570 -3.59 -11.64 24.08
CA ALA A 570 -4.58 -11.55 25.16
C ALA A 570 -3.94 -11.43 26.56
N ASN A 571 -2.73 -11.97 26.74
CA ASN A 571 -2.00 -11.96 28.01
C ASN A 571 -0.98 -10.82 28.12
N ALA A 572 -0.82 -9.99 27.07
CA ALA A 572 0.18 -8.94 27.06
C ALA A 572 -0.29 -7.68 27.83
N PRO A 573 0.63 -6.89 28.42
CA PRO A 573 0.28 -5.68 29.16
C PRO A 573 -0.40 -4.65 28.25
N PRO A 574 -1.37 -3.86 28.74
CA PRO A 574 -2.22 -3.00 27.90
C PRO A 574 -1.49 -1.86 27.15
N ALA A 575 -0.21 -1.62 27.40
CA ALA A 575 0.53 -0.49 26.82
C ALA A 575 1.13 -0.83 25.44
N PRO A 576 0.84 -0.05 24.37
CA PRO A 576 1.32 -0.32 23.01
C PRO A 576 2.83 -0.40 22.89
N SER A 577 3.56 0.45 23.64
CA SER A 577 5.02 0.47 23.68
C SER A 577 5.62 -0.82 24.29
N SER A 578 4.85 -1.57 25.08
CA SER A 578 5.28 -2.81 25.72
C SER A 578 5.09 -4.05 24.85
N TYR A 579 4.16 -4.05 23.89
CA TYR A 579 3.97 -5.18 22.96
C TYR A 579 5.20 -5.43 22.10
N SER A 580 5.82 -4.35 21.61
CA SER A 580 7.04 -4.43 20.81
C SER A 580 8.21 -5.03 21.58
N LEU A 581 8.20 -4.93 22.92
CA LEU A 581 9.25 -5.45 23.79
C LEU A 581 9.04 -6.91 24.18
N SER A 582 7.77 -7.37 24.27
CA SER A 582 7.47 -8.75 24.66
C SER A 582 7.27 -9.71 23.48
N ASN A 583 6.56 -9.29 22.44
CA ASN A 583 6.29 -10.08 21.23
C ASN A 583 5.92 -9.15 20.06
N PRO A 584 6.87 -8.83 19.17
CA PRO A 584 6.70 -7.77 18.18
C PRO A 584 5.62 -8.10 17.12
N ALA A 585 5.34 -9.38 16.86
CA ALA A 585 4.29 -9.81 15.92
C ALA A 585 2.87 -9.40 16.35
N ILE A 586 2.64 -9.09 17.64
CA ILE A 586 1.32 -8.64 18.11
C ILE A 586 0.87 -7.37 17.38
N SER A 587 1.82 -6.47 17.08
CA SER A 587 1.54 -5.22 16.35
C SER A 587 0.98 -5.46 14.94
N LEU A 588 1.28 -6.63 14.35
CA LEU A 588 0.84 -7.06 13.02
C LEU A 588 -0.15 -8.23 13.08
N LEU A 589 -0.79 -8.50 14.23
CA LEU A 589 -1.73 -9.62 14.39
C LEU A 589 -2.83 -9.64 13.32
N HIS A 590 -3.32 -8.47 12.92
CA HIS A 590 -4.33 -8.33 11.87
C HIS A 590 -3.83 -8.82 10.49
N PHE A 591 -2.58 -8.49 10.15
CA PHE A 591 -1.95 -8.91 8.90
C PHE A 591 -1.88 -10.44 8.85
N TYR A 592 -1.44 -11.06 9.94
CA TYR A 592 -1.36 -12.52 10.03
C TYR A 592 -2.73 -13.22 10.00
N ARG A 593 -3.77 -12.60 10.56
CA ARG A 593 -5.16 -13.09 10.42
C ARG A 593 -5.63 -13.05 8.98
N ASN A 594 -5.35 -11.98 8.26
CA ASN A 594 -5.73 -11.85 6.85
C ASN A 594 -5.00 -12.88 5.97
N ALA A 595 -3.71 -13.13 6.24
CA ALA A 595 -2.95 -14.16 5.55
C ALA A 595 -3.55 -15.56 5.73
N ARG A 596 -4.10 -15.89 6.92
CA ARG A 596 -4.80 -17.18 7.14
C ARG A 596 -5.95 -17.42 6.16
N GLY A 597 -6.73 -16.38 5.84
CA GLY A 597 -7.85 -16.50 4.90
C GLY A 597 -7.43 -16.92 3.49
N ARG A 598 -6.18 -16.58 3.11
CA ARG A 598 -5.59 -16.85 1.80
C ARG A 598 -4.81 -18.18 1.74
N LEU A 599 -4.41 -18.71 2.90
CA LEU A 599 -3.64 -19.95 3.03
C LEU A 599 -4.49 -21.24 2.97
N ASN A 600 -5.82 -21.13 2.83
CA ASN A 600 -6.75 -22.27 2.86
C ASN A 600 -6.94 -22.96 1.49
N THR A 601 -6.27 -22.52 0.43
CA THR A 601 -6.33 -23.14 -0.89
C THR A 601 -5.14 -24.07 -1.09
N GLU A 602 -5.40 -25.36 -1.31
CA GLU A 602 -4.41 -26.37 -1.69
C GLU A 602 -3.78 -26.06 -3.07
N VAL A 603 -2.92 -25.05 -3.23
CA VAL A 603 -2.35 -24.76 -4.56
C VAL A 603 -0.94 -24.15 -4.54
N GLU A 604 -0.16 -24.59 -5.54
CA GLU A 604 1.09 -24.07 -6.10
C GLU A 604 1.04 -22.56 -6.39
N GLY A 605 1.41 -21.73 -5.42
CA GLY A 605 1.46 -20.27 -5.58
C GLY A 605 2.49 -19.61 -4.67
N GLU A 606 2.51 -18.27 -4.68
CA GLU A 606 3.36 -17.48 -3.78
C GLU A 606 2.92 -17.70 -2.32
N ALA A 607 3.89 -17.92 -1.45
CA ALA A 607 3.68 -18.27 -0.05
C ALA A 607 3.02 -17.12 0.71
N PHE A 608 2.42 -17.43 1.86
CA PHE A 608 1.72 -16.46 2.72
C PHE A 608 0.49 -15.77 2.09
N GLY A 609 0.01 -16.30 0.95
CA GLY A 609 -1.18 -15.78 0.27
C GLY A 609 -0.92 -14.47 -0.49
N PHE A 610 0.31 -14.27 -0.93
CA PHE A 610 0.64 -13.23 -1.90
C PHE A 610 0.31 -13.69 -3.32
N THR A 611 0.23 -12.74 -4.24
CA THR A 611 -0.01 -13.00 -5.66
C THR A 611 1.32 -13.28 -6.34
N ALA A 612 1.40 -14.34 -7.15
CA ALA A 612 2.57 -14.60 -7.97
C ALA A 612 2.64 -13.56 -9.10
N MET A 613 3.84 -13.14 -9.48
CA MET A 613 4.05 -12.08 -10.47
C MET A 613 4.72 -12.64 -11.72
N LYS A 614 4.26 -12.21 -12.89
CA LYS A 614 4.95 -12.42 -14.16
C LYS A 614 6.21 -11.54 -14.21
N THR A 615 7.31 -12.01 -14.80
CA THR A 615 8.62 -11.32 -14.80
C THR A 615 9.31 -11.34 -16.17
N ASP A 616 8.57 -11.46 -17.26
CA ASP A 616 9.13 -11.55 -18.61
C ASP A 616 9.85 -10.25 -18.97
N THR A 617 9.17 -9.10 -18.80
CA THR A 617 9.74 -7.77 -19.07
C THR A 617 10.88 -7.47 -18.12
N ALA A 618 10.76 -7.83 -16.84
CA ALA A 618 11.86 -7.69 -15.88
C ALA A 618 13.14 -8.42 -16.33
N VAL A 619 13.02 -9.65 -16.82
CA VAL A 619 14.15 -10.46 -17.29
C VAL A 619 14.69 -9.96 -18.62
N GLU A 620 13.82 -9.49 -19.51
CA GLU A 620 14.22 -8.89 -20.79
C GLU A 620 15.04 -7.62 -20.56
N THR A 621 14.55 -6.70 -19.72
CA THR A 621 15.24 -5.45 -19.40
C THR A 621 16.50 -5.67 -18.55
N VAL A 622 16.51 -6.68 -17.67
CA VAL A 622 17.64 -6.98 -16.78
C VAL A 622 18.02 -8.47 -16.86
N PRO A 623 18.74 -8.90 -17.92
CA PRO A 623 18.98 -10.33 -18.21
C PRO A 623 19.66 -11.11 -17.07
N TRP A 624 20.53 -10.46 -16.29
CA TRP A 624 21.23 -11.11 -15.19
C TRP A 624 20.30 -11.53 -14.03
N LEU A 625 19.05 -11.05 -13.97
CA LEU A 625 18.08 -11.52 -12.97
C LEU A 625 17.88 -13.05 -13.05
N THR A 626 18.07 -13.66 -14.22
CA THR A 626 17.98 -15.12 -14.40
C THR A 626 19.13 -15.88 -13.72
N SER A 627 20.32 -15.27 -13.63
CA SER A 627 21.50 -15.84 -12.99
C SER A 627 21.67 -15.42 -11.53
N MET A 628 20.89 -14.44 -11.06
CA MET A 628 20.85 -13.99 -9.66
C MET A 628 20.69 -15.19 -8.70
N PRO A 629 21.54 -15.33 -7.66
CA PRO A 629 21.43 -16.41 -6.69
C PRO A 629 20.07 -16.43 -6.00
N GLN A 630 19.49 -17.63 -5.90
CA GLN A 630 18.27 -17.82 -5.13
C GLN A 630 18.51 -17.56 -3.65
N VAL A 631 17.54 -16.92 -3.00
CA VAL A 631 17.51 -16.82 -1.54
C VAL A 631 17.64 -18.21 -0.93
N GLY A 632 18.56 -18.38 0.02
CA GLY A 632 18.88 -19.68 0.58
C GLY A 632 19.37 -19.63 2.03
N PRO A 633 19.91 -20.75 2.55
CA PRO A 633 20.39 -20.87 3.92
C PRO A 633 21.37 -19.75 4.34
N LYS A 634 22.30 -19.38 3.46
CA LYS A 634 23.29 -18.32 3.73
C LYS A 634 22.62 -16.96 3.98
N ASP A 635 21.57 -16.62 3.24
CA ASP A 635 20.84 -15.37 3.43
C ASP A 635 20.10 -15.40 4.77
N VAL A 636 19.46 -16.52 5.09
CA VAL A 636 18.76 -16.74 6.36
C VAL A 636 19.72 -16.59 7.55
N ASP A 637 20.91 -17.19 7.46
CA ASP A 637 21.95 -17.06 8.48
C ASP A 637 22.36 -15.60 8.68
N GLY A 638 22.51 -14.86 7.57
CA GLY A 638 22.77 -13.41 7.57
C GLY A 638 21.65 -12.63 8.27
N TRP A 639 20.38 -12.92 7.96
CA TRP A 639 19.23 -12.25 8.59
C TRP A 639 19.19 -12.52 10.09
N VAL A 640 19.38 -13.78 10.51
CA VAL A 640 19.39 -14.17 11.92
C VAL A 640 20.55 -13.51 12.65
N ALA A 641 21.75 -13.49 12.07
CA ALA A 641 22.91 -12.82 12.63
C ALA A 641 22.66 -11.32 12.82
N TYR A 642 22.09 -10.66 11.81
CA TYR A 642 21.70 -9.25 11.90
C TYR A 642 20.64 -9.02 12.99
N TRP A 643 19.57 -9.82 13.04
CA TRP A 643 18.52 -9.68 14.05
C TRP A 643 19.02 -9.94 15.47
N ARG A 644 20.00 -10.85 15.66
CA ARG A 644 20.70 -11.02 16.95
C ARG A 644 21.53 -9.77 17.29
N LYS A 645 22.27 -9.23 16.31
CA LYS A 645 23.11 -8.02 16.48
C LYS A 645 22.29 -6.81 16.92
N ILE A 646 21.10 -6.61 16.35
CA ILE A 646 20.22 -5.47 16.72
C ILE A 646 19.27 -5.77 17.88
N GLY A 647 19.38 -6.95 18.51
CA GLY A 647 18.61 -7.33 19.70
C GLY A 647 17.15 -7.74 19.43
N LEU A 648 16.75 -7.98 18.18
CA LEU A 648 15.43 -8.53 17.85
C LEU A 648 15.32 -10.00 18.28
N LEU A 649 16.39 -10.78 18.06
CA LEU A 649 16.49 -12.17 18.49
C LEU A 649 17.47 -12.32 19.66
N ARG A 650 17.16 -13.21 20.60
CA ARG A 650 18.08 -13.56 21.69
C ARG A 650 19.30 -14.34 21.15
N GLN A 651 20.47 -14.11 21.75
CA GLN A 651 21.63 -14.96 21.55
C GLN A 651 21.33 -16.37 22.10
N THR A 652 21.70 -17.39 21.33
CA THR A 652 21.53 -18.81 21.66
C THR A 652 22.49 -19.28 22.72
#